data_AF-A0A1F6Y0G3-F1
#
_entry.id   AF-A0A1F6Y0G3-F1
#
_cell.length_a   1.000
_cell.length_b   1.000
_cell.length_c   1.000
_cell.angle_alpha   90.00
_cell.angle_beta   90.00
_cell.angle_gamma   90.00
#
_symmetry.space_group_name_H-M   'P 1'
#
loop_
_entity.id
_entity.type
_entity.pdbx_description
1 polymer ?
#
loop_
_entity_poly.entity_id
_entity_poly.type
_entity_poly.pdbx_seq_one_letter_code
_entity_poly.pdbx_strand_id
1 'polypeptide(L)'
;MKEYLKKLIKKENLSPLEIRKIMELIFTDQALPSQIGAFLSLLSVKGETVPEVTEIAKILHEEMIKIHGLKNALDIVGTGGDGYDTINVSTMACFVCAYLGVPIAKHGTRALSSKCGSFDLLDALGVPIKQKPEEVEKDFNKNNIVFLFAPYFHPALKKLHPIRKELGIRTIFNFVGPLLNPGNVSYQVVGVSSPVMARKIGETLMNLGRKRALIIHSQDGLDEVSVSAPTDVYDYAPNRPMRHYVIRPKIFYPINSIRGGLPEENAKRFKAILYGKGAEAENEFVALNAALGLYAVGQVSDIETGRIKALLAIKSGKVISILNKIIPNKLDAIISDKKRELESLKKTVSLEELKRRVKVVKREVRDFKSALENNSKISLIAEIKKASPSLGDINTNVDIKKQAKIYESAGASAISVLTNKHFKGEINFLKEVKIVTNIPVLRKDFIFDPYQIYESYLAGADAILLIATVLNQKTLSALVDLTHKLGMECLVETHTKEDIDKVIKTKAKIIGINARDLKTFEVSLDTIVNLAKEIPKDRIVVAESGIETRADVERLAEVGIKVILVGTTLMKASDVSVKVKELCMSIQRIPKIKICGMTNKKDTLAIVKLKPDYLGFIFDSQSKRYIEPRLAREIIYSMRKKHGNRINFVGVFVNQDINKVKQIIKTCGLDVVQLHGEETPKYIFELKKICKKEPKIWKTVIIKTRADKQKIRKYLDVADQILLDAGKGSGKSIDISLIKNESVDILAGGLGVENIEKILNTTSPGIIDANSKLELSPGKKNISLVKKFIERVRKTK
;
A
#
# COMPACT_ATOMS: atom_id res chain seq x y z
N MET A 1 -49.57 25.69 -27.59
CA MET A 1 -48.21 25.79 -28.19
C MET A 1 -48.09 26.90 -29.23
N LYS A 2 -48.86 26.89 -30.34
CA LYS A 2 -48.74 27.85 -31.45
C LYS A 2 -48.78 29.33 -31.02
N GLU A 3 -49.67 29.69 -30.10
CA GLU A 3 -49.80 31.07 -29.59
C GLU A 3 -48.56 31.53 -28.82
N TYR A 4 -47.96 30.65 -28.01
CA TYR A 4 -46.72 30.95 -27.28
C TYR A 4 -45.53 31.13 -28.22
N LEU A 5 -45.44 30.35 -29.30
CA LEU A 5 -44.40 30.55 -30.31
C LEU A 5 -44.54 31.89 -31.02
N LYS A 6 -45.77 32.31 -31.38
CA LYS A 6 -46.03 33.65 -31.94
C LYS A 6 -45.57 34.77 -31.01
N LYS A 7 -45.79 34.61 -29.70
CA LYS A 7 -45.34 35.55 -28.67
C LYS A 7 -43.82 35.66 -28.61
N LEU A 8 -43.12 34.52 -28.60
CA LEU A 8 -41.65 34.49 -28.60
C LEU A 8 -41.04 35.07 -29.90
N ILE A 9 -41.68 34.88 -31.06
CA ILE A 9 -41.26 35.52 -32.33
C ILE A 9 -41.26 37.06 -32.20
N LYS A 10 -42.22 37.62 -31.47
CA LYS A 10 -42.29 39.06 -31.17
C LYS A 10 -41.34 39.51 -30.04
N LYS A 11 -40.50 38.60 -29.52
CA LYS A 11 -39.60 38.81 -28.37
C LYS A 11 -40.34 39.20 -27.08
N GLU A 12 -41.60 38.82 -26.95
CA GLU A 12 -42.38 39.07 -25.73
C GLU A 12 -42.06 38.02 -24.65
N ASN A 13 -42.03 38.44 -23.39
CA ASN A 13 -41.74 37.54 -22.25
C ASN A 13 -42.95 36.66 -21.92
N LEU A 14 -42.67 35.44 -21.45
CA LEU A 14 -43.67 34.51 -20.97
C LEU A 14 -43.96 34.73 -19.48
N SER A 15 -45.23 34.69 -19.11
CA SER A 15 -45.67 34.67 -17.71
C SER A 15 -45.45 33.29 -17.08
N PRO A 16 -45.39 33.18 -15.74
CA PRO A 16 -45.26 31.89 -15.07
C PRO A 16 -46.34 30.87 -15.47
N LEU A 17 -47.59 31.31 -15.64
CA LEU A 17 -48.70 30.46 -16.06
C LEU A 17 -48.52 29.93 -17.49
N GLU A 18 -48.04 30.79 -18.40
CA GLU A 18 -47.76 30.40 -19.78
C GLU A 18 -46.64 29.35 -19.84
N ILE A 19 -45.59 29.52 -19.03
CA ILE A 19 -44.48 28.56 -18.93
C ILE A 19 -44.98 27.22 -18.40
N ARG A 20 -45.79 27.20 -17.33
CA ARG A 20 -46.39 25.95 -16.83
C ARG A 20 -47.17 25.24 -17.91
N LYS A 21 -48.01 25.96 -18.66
CA LYS A 21 -48.79 25.36 -19.75
C LYS A 21 -47.88 24.82 -20.87
N ILE A 22 -46.81 25.53 -21.23
CA ILE A 22 -45.85 25.05 -22.23
C ILE A 22 -45.16 23.76 -21.76
N MET A 23 -44.66 23.73 -20.52
CA MET A 23 -43.97 22.56 -19.97
C MET A 23 -44.91 21.37 -19.79
N GLU A 24 -46.17 21.59 -19.40
CA GLU A 24 -47.21 20.56 -19.35
C GLU A 24 -47.42 19.93 -20.73
N LEU A 25 -47.58 20.75 -21.78
CA LEU A 25 -47.70 20.25 -23.16
C LEU A 25 -46.48 19.43 -23.60
N ILE A 26 -45.28 19.81 -23.15
CA ILE A 26 -44.03 19.11 -23.43
C ILE A 26 -43.99 17.75 -22.72
N PHE A 27 -44.32 17.69 -21.43
CA PHE A 27 -44.18 16.47 -20.65
C PHE A 27 -45.32 15.45 -20.84
N THR A 28 -46.51 15.92 -21.24
CA THR A 28 -47.68 15.10 -21.60
C THR A 28 -47.72 14.66 -23.07
N ASP A 29 -46.64 14.88 -23.83
CA ASP A 29 -46.49 14.50 -25.24
C ASP A 29 -47.53 15.15 -26.18
N GLN A 30 -48.11 16.29 -25.78
CA GLN A 30 -49.05 17.08 -26.58
C GLN A 30 -48.35 18.09 -27.51
N ALA A 31 -47.03 18.29 -27.35
CA ALA A 31 -46.21 19.13 -28.21
C ALA A 31 -45.37 18.29 -29.19
N LEU A 32 -45.36 18.67 -30.47
CA LEU A 32 -44.53 18.00 -31.48
C LEU A 32 -43.04 18.35 -31.29
N PRO A 33 -42.08 17.46 -31.63
CA PRO A 33 -40.65 17.72 -31.53
C PRO A 33 -40.21 19.03 -32.21
N SER A 34 -40.78 19.35 -33.37
CA SER A 34 -40.53 20.61 -34.09
C SER A 34 -40.97 21.85 -33.31
N GLN A 35 -42.09 21.76 -32.58
CA GLN A 35 -42.59 22.84 -31.74
C GLN A 35 -41.73 23.04 -30.50
N ILE A 36 -41.25 21.94 -29.91
CA ILE A 36 -40.31 21.98 -28.78
C ILE A 36 -39.00 22.61 -29.26
N GLY A 37 -38.48 22.19 -30.42
CA GLY A 37 -37.28 22.76 -31.02
C GLY A 37 -37.41 24.27 -31.27
N ALA A 38 -38.55 24.69 -31.82
CA ALA A 38 -38.88 26.10 -32.03
C ALA A 38 -38.97 26.88 -30.71
N PHE A 39 -39.63 26.34 -29.68
CA PHE A 39 -39.72 26.96 -28.36
C PHE A 39 -38.34 27.21 -27.76
N LEU A 40 -37.47 26.20 -27.75
CA LEU A 40 -36.11 26.32 -27.19
C LEU A 40 -35.26 27.34 -27.95
N SER A 41 -35.36 27.34 -29.28
CA SER A 41 -34.60 28.24 -30.14
C SER A 41 -35.07 29.69 -29.97
N LEU A 42 -36.39 29.93 -30.04
CA LEU A 42 -36.96 31.27 -29.91
C LEU A 42 -36.78 31.86 -28.51
N LEU A 43 -36.90 31.03 -27.47
CA LEU A 43 -36.64 31.45 -26.10
C LEU A 43 -35.17 31.89 -25.92
N SER A 44 -34.23 31.17 -26.53
CA SER A 44 -32.81 31.54 -26.50
C SER A 44 -32.51 32.82 -27.30
N VAL A 45 -33.10 32.97 -28.50
CA VAL A 45 -32.97 34.17 -29.35
C VAL A 45 -33.56 35.41 -28.68
N LYS A 46 -34.70 35.27 -28.00
CA LYS A 46 -35.29 36.35 -27.19
C LYS A 46 -34.37 36.76 -26.05
N GLY A 47 -33.66 35.79 -25.48
CA GLY A 47 -32.98 35.90 -24.21
C GLY A 47 -33.93 35.57 -23.06
N GLU A 48 -33.56 34.54 -22.29
CA GLU A 48 -34.34 34.09 -21.14
C GLU A 48 -34.27 35.12 -20.03
N THR A 49 -35.42 35.48 -19.47
CA THR A 49 -35.50 36.35 -18.29
C THR A 49 -35.39 35.52 -17.01
N VAL A 50 -35.01 36.16 -15.90
CA VAL A 50 -34.92 35.49 -14.59
C VAL A 50 -36.25 34.89 -14.14
N PRO A 51 -37.41 35.56 -14.29
CA PRO A 51 -38.71 34.93 -14.02
C PRO A 51 -38.95 33.67 -14.86
N GLU A 52 -38.61 33.70 -16.15
CA GLU A 52 -38.79 32.54 -17.04
C GLU A 52 -37.91 31.35 -16.62
N VAL A 53 -36.63 31.61 -16.36
CA VAL A 53 -35.68 30.57 -15.90
C VAL A 53 -36.09 30.02 -14.54
N THR A 54 -36.55 30.88 -13.63
CA THR A 54 -37.02 30.50 -12.30
C THR A 54 -38.22 29.56 -12.40
N GLU A 55 -39.21 29.90 -13.23
CA GLU A 55 -40.40 29.07 -13.35
C GLU A 55 -40.10 27.72 -14.02
N ILE A 56 -39.28 27.72 -15.07
CA ILE A 56 -38.83 26.47 -15.71
C ILE A 56 -38.10 25.59 -14.69
N ALA A 57 -37.19 26.17 -13.89
CA ALA A 57 -36.49 25.43 -12.85
C ALA A 57 -37.45 24.87 -11.78
N LYS A 58 -38.45 25.63 -11.32
CA LYS A 58 -39.47 25.13 -10.37
C LYS A 58 -40.23 23.93 -10.91
N ILE A 59 -40.69 23.99 -12.16
CA ILE A 59 -41.40 22.89 -12.81
C ILE A 59 -40.49 21.65 -12.92
N LEU A 60 -39.23 21.84 -13.29
CA LEU A 60 -38.26 20.73 -13.34
C LEU A 60 -37.97 20.13 -11.96
N HIS A 61 -38.02 20.93 -10.90
CA HIS A 61 -37.97 20.44 -9.51
C HIS A 61 -39.22 19.64 -9.12
N GLU A 62 -40.39 19.95 -9.68
CA GLU A 62 -41.62 19.18 -9.46
C GLU A 62 -41.54 17.79 -10.10
N GLU A 63 -40.90 17.68 -11.27
CA GLU A 63 -40.77 16.45 -12.07
C GLU A 63 -39.56 15.55 -11.70
N MET A 64 -38.64 16.02 -10.86
CA MET A 64 -37.44 15.26 -10.49
C MET A 64 -37.69 14.27 -9.33
N ILE A 65 -36.88 13.23 -9.25
CA ILE A 65 -36.84 12.35 -8.08
C ILE A 65 -36.16 13.12 -6.94
N LYS A 66 -36.91 13.47 -5.89
CA LYS A 66 -36.44 14.33 -4.79
C LYS A 66 -35.70 13.53 -3.72
N ILE A 67 -34.76 14.21 -3.04
CA ILE A 67 -34.09 13.71 -1.84
C ILE A 67 -34.29 14.73 -0.72
N HIS A 68 -34.74 14.30 0.45
CA HIS A 68 -35.12 15.21 1.55
C HIS A 68 -34.05 15.30 2.64
N GLY A 69 -33.15 14.32 2.74
CA GLY A 69 -32.14 14.21 3.79
C GLY A 69 -30.89 15.11 3.67
N LEU A 70 -30.69 15.87 2.58
CA LEU A 70 -29.42 16.55 2.29
C LEU A 70 -29.31 17.97 2.89
N LYS A 71 -29.60 18.10 4.19
CA LYS A 71 -29.66 19.40 4.87
C LYS A 71 -28.30 20.10 4.92
N ASN A 72 -28.30 21.42 4.72
CA ASN A 72 -27.10 22.29 4.75
C ASN A 72 -25.97 21.87 3.78
N ALA A 73 -26.28 21.03 2.80
CA ALA A 73 -25.29 20.57 1.83
C ALA A 73 -24.84 21.71 0.91
N LEU A 74 -23.61 21.57 0.43
CA LEU A 74 -22.98 22.37 -0.60
C LEU A 74 -22.89 21.56 -1.90
N ASP A 75 -23.17 22.25 -3.01
CA ASP A 75 -22.84 21.76 -4.36
C ASP A 75 -21.80 22.69 -5.00
N ILE A 76 -20.81 22.10 -5.69
CA ILE A 76 -19.78 22.81 -6.45
C ILE A 76 -19.86 22.25 -7.87
N VAL A 77 -20.33 23.06 -8.80
CA VAL A 77 -20.70 22.63 -10.15
C VAL A 77 -20.39 23.71 -11.17
N GLY A 78 -20.06 23.33 -12.39
CA GLY A 78 -19.92 24.24 -13.53
C GLY A 78 -21.03 24.01 -14.56
N THR A 79 -21.28 25.00 -15.41
CA THR A 79 -22.13 24.78 -16.60
C THR A 79 -21.46 23.86 -17.63
N GLY A 80 -20.13 23.74 -17.57
CA GLY A 80 -19.29 23.01 -18.51
C GLY A 80 -19.21 23.67 -19.89
N GLY A 81 -18.41 23.06 -20.77
CA GLY A 81 -18.30 23.49 -22.17
C GLY A 81 -17.38 24.70 -22.40
N ASP A 82 -16.40 24.90 -21.51
CA ASP A 82 -15.36 25.94 -21.63
C ASP A 82 -14.27 25.63 -22.68
N GLY A 83 -14.16 24.36 -23.10
CA GLY A 83 -13.25 23.90 -24.15
C GLY A 83 -11.81 23.63 -23.69
N TYR A 84 -11.51 23.72 -22.38
CA TYR A 84 -10.14 23.57 -21.88
C TYR A 84 -9.76 22.14 -21.46
N ASP A 85 -10.74 21.23 -21.32
CA ASP A 85 -10.52 19.85 -20.88
C ASP A 85 -9.65 19.78 -19.60
N THR A 86 -9.93 20.59 -18.59
CA THR A 86 -9.16 20.62 -17.32
C THR A 86 -9.36 19.33 -16.50
N ILE A 87 -8.53 19.13 -15.48
CA ILE A 87 -8.82 18.12 -14.44
C ILE A 87 -10.17 18.45 -13.79
N ASN A 88 -10.89 17.44 -13.29
CA ASN A 88 -12.23 17.64 -12.72
C ASN A 88 -12.20 18.34 -11.34
N VAL A 89 -11.84 19.63 -11.32
CA VAL A 89 -11.52 20.40 -10.12
C VAL A 89 -12.72 20.57 -9.20
N SER A 90 -13.93 20.74 -9.73
CA SER A 90 -15.15 20.83 -8.91
C SER A 90 -15.40 19.55 -8.12
N THR A 91 -15.12 18.37 -8.72
CA THR A 91 -15.15 17.09 -8.00
C THR A 91 -14.06 17.02 -6.95
N MET A 92 -12.82 17.39 -7.28
CA MET A 92 -11.70 17.37 -6.31
C MET A 92 -11.94 18.32 -5.12
N ALA A 93 -12.44 19.53 -5.39
CA ALA A 93 -12.79 20.53 -4.37
C ALA A 93 -13.86 20.00 -3.40
N CYS A 94 -14.86 19.27 -3.90
CA CYS A 94 -15.85 18.60 -3.06
C CYS A 94 -15.21 17.64 -2.04
N PHE A 95 -14.21 16.85 -2.42
CA PHE A 95 -13.53 15.94 -1.48
C PHE A 95 -12.72 16.69 -0.42
N VAL A 96 -12.07 17.79 -0.79
CA VAL A 96 -11.34 18.65 0.14
C VAL A 96 -12.32 19.31 1.14
N CYS A 97 -13.43 19.87 0.66
CA CYS A 97 -14.48 20.43 1.52
C CYS A 97 -15.08 19.38 2.46
N ALA A 98 -15.39 18.18 1.96
CA ALA A 98 -15.90 17.08 2.78
C ALA A 98 -14.91 16.63 3.86
N TYR A 99 -13.62 16.56 3.53
CA TYR A 99 -12.56 16.29 4.52
C TYR A 99 -12.48 17.36 5.61
N LEU A 100 -12.73 18.61 5.25
CA LEU A 100 -12.81 19.75 6.17
C LEU A 100 -14.16 19.87 6.89
N GLY A 101 -15.06 18.90 6.73
CA GLY A 101 -16.32 18.80 7.47
C GLY A 101 -17.54 19.42 6.80
N VAL A 102 -17.41 19.94 5.58
CA VAL A 102 -18.55 20.50 4.83
C VAL A 102 -19.42 19.37 4.26
N PRO A 103 -20.74 19.34 4.51
CA PRO A 103 -21.62 18.38 3.87
C PRO A 103 -21.73 18.64 2.37
N ILE A 104 -21.49 17.62 1.54
CA ILE A 104 -21.48 17.75 0.08
C ILE A 104 -22.59 16.92 -0.56
N ALA A 105 -23.35 17.54 -1.46
CA ALA A 105 -24.29 16.86 -2.35
C ALA A 105 -24.05 17.34 -3.78
N LYS A 106 -23.07 16.71 -4.46
CA LYS A 106 -22.63 17.15 -5.79
C LYS A 106 -23.58 16.62 -6.86
N HIS A 107 -24.18 17.51 -7.63
CA HIS A 107 -24.98 17.15 -8.80
C HIS A 107 -24.11 17.17 -10.07
N GLY A 108 -24.37 16.24 -10.99
CA GLY A 108 -23.66 16.26 -12.27
C GLY A 108 -23.98 15.10 -13.21
N THR A 109 -23.24 15.06 -14.31
CA THR A 109 -23.39 14.08 -15.39
C THR A 109 -22.03 13.60 -15.89
N ARG A 110 -22.04 12.60 -16.78
CA ARG A 110 -20.91 12.21 -17.62
C ARG A 110 -20.65 13.26 -18.70
N ALA A 111 -19.45 13.25 -19.29
CA ALA A 111 -19.06 14.19 -20.32
C ALA A 111 -20.05 14.20 -21.50
N LEU A 112 -20.32 15.40 -22.02
CA LEU A 112 -21.03 15.60 -23.28
C LEU A 112 -20.06 16.01 -24.41
N SER A 113 -19.06 16.84 -24.09
CA SER A 113 -18.07 17.36 -25.04
C SER A 113 -16.61 17.30 -24.56
N SER A 114 -16.37 17.10 -23.26
CA SER A 114 -15.00 16.98 -22.71
C SER A 114 -14.49 15.54 -22.72
N LYS A 115 -13.19 15.35 -22.51
CA LYS A 115 -12.58 14.00 -22.44
C LYS A 115 -13.01 13.18 -21.21
N CYS A 116 -13.35 13.84 -20.11
CA CYS A 116 -13.72 13.19 -18.86
C CYS A 116 -14.68 14.06 -18.06
N GLY A 117 -15.91 13.59 -17.86
CA GLY A 117 -16.91 14.25 -17.02
C GLY A 117 -16.69 13.93 -15.53
N SER A 118 -17.40 14.66 -14.66
CA SER A 118 -17.33 14.42 -13.22
C SER A 118 -17.70 12.98 -12.86
N PHE A 119 -18.73 12.44 -13.51
CA PHE A 119 -19.22 11.08 -13.25
C PHE A 119 -18.42 9.99 -13.99
N ASP A 120 -17.67 10.34 -15.03
CA ASP A 120 -16.71 9.41 -15.65
C ASP A 120 -15.51 9.21 -14.71
N LEU A 121 -15.02 10.29 -14.10
CA LEU A 121 -13.99 10.23 -13.07
C LEU A 121 -14.45 9.40 -11.86
N LEU A 122 -15.65 9.67 -11.34
CA LEU A 122 -16.17 8.94 -10.17
C LEU A 122 -16.31 7.44 -10.43
N ASP A 123 -16.76 7.07 -11.63
CA ASP A 123 -16.86 5.68 -12.07
C ASP A 123 -15.46 5.03 -12.20
N ALA A 124 -14.49 5.74 -12.80
CA ALA A 124 -13.10 5.29 -12.87
C ALA A 124 -12.43 5.15 -11.48
N LEU A 125 -12.89 5.91 -10.49
CA LEU A 125 -12.48 5.79 -9.09
C LEU A 125 -13.20 4.65 -8.35
N GLY A 126 -14.27 4.08 -8.90
CA GLY A 126 -15.07 3.03 -8.27
C GLY A 126 -16.14 3.53 -7.29
N VAL A 127 -16.54 4.81 -7.40
CA VAL A 127 -17.61 5.38 -6.58
C VAL A 127 -18.97 4.96 -7.16
N PRO A 128 -19.93 4.47 -6.36
CA PRO A 128 -21.25 4.10 -6.84
C PRO A 128 -22.01 5.35 -7.30
N ILE A 129 -22.27 5.45 -8.60
CA ILE A 129 -22.95 6.63 -9.19
C ILE A 129 -24.46 6.44 -9.41
N LYS A 130 -24.96 5.20 -9.35
CA LYS A 130 -26.39 4.88 -9.51
C LYS A 130 -26.90 4.34 -8.19
N GLN A 131 -27.54 5.21 -7.42
CA GLN A 131 -28.07 4.90 -6.10
C GLN A 131 -29.53 5.34 -6.00
N LYS A 132 -30.33 4.60 -5.25
CA LYS A 132 -31.70 5.00 -4.94
C LYS A 132 -31.72 6.16 -3.93
N PRO A 133 -32.77 6.99 -3.88
CA PRO A 133 -32.84 8.12 -2.94
C PRO A 133 -32.54 7.74 -1.48
N GLU A 134 -33.05 6.60 -1.01
CA GLU A 134 -32.85 6.14 0.37
C GLU A 134 -31.40 5.75 0.66
N GLU A 135 -30.71 5.18 -0.33
CA GLU A 135 -29.29 4.84 -0.25
C GLU A 135 -28.44 6.10 -0.21
N VAL A 136 -28.79 7.11 -1.02
CA VAL A 136 -28.13 8.41 -1.02
C VAL A 136 -28.27 9.09 0.34
N GLU A 137 -29.45 9.12 0.94
CA GLU A 137 -29.64 9.72 2.27
C GLU A 137 -28.82 9.00 3.35
N LYS A 138 -28.79 7.67 3.31
CA LYS A 138 -27.99 6.86 4.22
C LYS A 138 -26.50 7.14 4.07
N ASP A 139 -26.01 7.19 2.84
CA ASP A 139 -24.60 7.45 2.56
C ASP A 139 -24.20 8.88 2.88
N PHE A 140 -25.09 9.86 2.68
CA PHE A 140 -24.87 11.24 3.08
C PHE A 140 -24.72 11.37 4.60
N ASN A 141 -25.65 10.79 5.36
CA ASN A 141 -25.60 10.80 6.82
C ASN A 141 -24.34 10.11 7.38
N LYS A 142 -23.83 9.09 6.67
CA LYS A 142 -22.64 8.34 7.08
C LYS A 142 -21.33 9.02 6.67
N ASN A 143 -21.25 9.53 5.45
CA ASN A 143 -20.00 9.91 4.79
C ASN A 143 -19.83 11.42 4.64
N ASN A 144 -20.88 12.21 4.84
CA ASN A 144 -20.93 13.66 4.64
C ASN A 144 -20.70 14.11 3.18
N ILE A 145 -20.74 13.17 2.23
CA ILE A 145 -20.60 13.42 0.79
C ILE A 145 -21.39 12.39 -0.02
N VAL A 146 -22.13 12.87 -1.02
CA VAL A 146 -22.83 12.05 -2.02
C VAL A 146 -22.79 12.68 -3.41
N PHE A 147 -23.01 11.84 -4.42
CA PHE A 147 -23.01 12.23 -5.83
C PHE A 147 -24.37 11.91 -6.46
N LEU A 148 -25.01 12.93 -7.02
CA LEU A 148 -26.36 12.85 -7.58
C LEU A 148 -26.27 12.79 -9.11
N PHE A 149 -26.45 11.59 -9.68
CA PHE A 149 -26.32 11.38 -11.12
C PHE A 149 -27.53 11.90 -11.90
N ALA A 150 -27.35 13.01 -12.61
CA ALA A 150 -28.45 13.75 -13.23
C ALA A 150 -29.40 12.89 -14.10
N PRO A 151 -28.92 11.98 -14.99
CA PRO A 151 -29.82 11.16 -15.79
C PRO A 151 -30.74 10.22 -14.99
N TYR A 152 -30.36 9.88 -13.75
CA TYR A 152 -31.21 9.08 -12.86
C TYR A 152 -32.29 9.95 -12.21
N PHE A 153 -31.89 11.11 -11.67
CA PHE A 153 -32.81 11.97 -10.90
C PHE A 153 -33.72 12.84 -11.77
N HIS A 154 -33.41 13.02 -13.05
CA HIS A 154 -34.19 13.85 -13.99
C HIS A 154 -34.76 13.03 -15.16
N PRO A 155 -35.62 12.02 -14.92
CA PRO A 155 -36.15 11.15 -15.97
C PRO A 155 -36.94 11.91 -17.04
N ALA A 156 -37.67 12.98 -16.66
CA ALA A 156 -38.42 13.82 -17.57
C ALA A 156 -37.55 14.50 -18.64
N LEU A 157 -36.28 14.82 -18.31
CA LEU A 157 -35.35 15.46 -19.24
C LEU A 157 -34.87 14.51 -20.36
N LYS A 158 -35.03 13.19 -20.20
CA LYS A 158 -34.67 12.20 -21.22
C LYS A 158 -35.41 12.45 -22.53
N LYS A 159 -36.67 12.90 -22.46
CA LYS A 159 -37.50 13.24 -23.63
C LYS A 159 -36.93 14.40 -24.46
N LEU A 160 -36.24 15.34 -23.82
CA LEU A 160 -35.66 16.51 -24.48
C LEU A 160 -34.30 16.22 -25.12
N HIS A 161 -33.67 15.10 -24.79
CA HIS A 161 -32.31 14.80 -25.23
C HIS A 161 -32.17 14.66 -26.77
N PRO A 162 -33.03 13.91 -27.49
CA PRO A 162 -32.94 13.80 -28.95
C PRO A 162 -33.09 15.16 -29.64
N ILE A 163 -34.09 15.95 -29.21
CA ILE A 163 -34.37 17.28 -29.78
C ILE A 163 -33.19 18.22 -29.57
N ARG A 164 -32.61 18.23 -28.36
CA ARG A 164 -31.42 19.05 -28.06
C ARG A 164 -30.21 18.63 -28.89
N LYS A 165 -30.03 17.33 -29.12
CA LYS A 165 -28.95 16.80 -29.93
C LYS A 165 -29.10 17.19 -31.40
N GLU A 166 -30.32 17.10 -31.94
CA GLU A 166 -30.65 17.53 -33.31
C GLU A 166 -30.51 19.04 -33.50
N LEU A 167 -30.95 19.84 -32.52
CA LEU A 167 -30.82 21.30 -32.56
C LEU A 167 -29.36 21.76 -32.62
N GLY A 168 -28.46 21.12 -31.87
CA GLY A 168 -27.02 21.43 -31.90
C GLY A 168 -26.63 22.84 -31.44
N ILE A 169 -27.57 23.65 -30.95
CA ILE A 169 -27.35 25.04 -30.51
C ILE A 169 -27.51 25.21 -29.01
N ARG A 170 -26.97 26.30 -28.46
CA ARG A 170 -27.14 26.68 -27.05
C ARG A 170 -28.59 27.06 -26.76
N THR A 171 -29.13 26.54 -25.67
CA THR A 171 -30.49 26.81 -25.16
C THR A 171 -30.45 26.96 -23.64
N ILE A 172 -31.60 27.23 -23.02
CA ILE A 172 -31.73 27.24 -21.54
C ILE A 172 -31.16 25.98 -20.87
N PHE A 173 -31.28 24.82 -21.52
CA PHE A 173 -30.82 23.54 -20.97
C PHE A 173 -29.29 23.38 -20.94
N ASN A 174 -28.53 24.31 -21.53
CA ASN A 174 -27.07 24.36 -21.38
C ASN A 174 -26.63 24.90 -20.02
N PHE A 175 -27.51 25.62 -19.30
CA PHE A 175 -27.14 26.25 -18.03
C PHE A 175 -28.16 26.03 -16.90
N VAL A 176 -29.28 25.34 -17.18
CA VAL A 176 -30.25 24.98 -16.14
C VAL A 176 -29.71 23.90 -15.19
N GLY A 177 -28.72 23.09 -15.60
CA GLY A 177 -28.22 21.95 -14.81
C GLY A 177 -27.86 22.27 -13.35
N PRO A 178 -27.07 23.33 -13.07
CA PRO A 178 -26.81 23.79 -11.72
C PRO A 178 -28.06 24.17 -10.91
N LEU A 179 -29.16 24.55 -11.55
CA LEU A 179 -30.40 24.94 -10.85
C LEU A 179 -31.17 23.72 -10.32
N LEU A 180 -30.86 22.51 -10.80
CA LEU A 180 -31.67 21.29 -10.64
C LEU A 180 -31.06 20.26 -9.69
N ASN A 181 -30.36 20.68 -8.62
CA ASN A 181 -29.85 19.73 -7.64
C ASN A 181 -31.01 19.02 -6.90
N PRO A 182 -31.13 17.67 -6.96
CA PRO A 182 -32.24 16.91 -6.39
C PRO A 182 -32.39 16.98 -4.86
N GLY A 183 -31.33 17.36 -4.15
CA GLY A 183 -31.31 17.49 -2.70
C GLY A 183 -31.68 18.88 -2.17
N ASN A 184 -32.02 19.83 -3.06
CA ASN A 184 -32.30 21.22 -2.71
C ASN A 184 -31.25 21.82 -1.75
N VAL A 185 -30.00 21.81 -2.19
CA VAL A 185 -28.84 22.24 -1.39
C VAL A 185 -28.96 23.68 -0.89
N SER A 186 -28.40 23.93 0.30
CA SER A 186 -28.45 25.25 0.94
C SER A 186 -27.41 26.22 0.37
N TYR A 187 -26.28 25.69 -0.08
CA TYR A 187 -25.16 26.46 -0.57
C TYR A 187 -24.74 25.97 -1.94
N GLN A 188 -24.30 26.89 -2.80
CA GLN A 188 -23.87 26.51 -4.14
C GLN A 188 -22.73 27.39 -4.64
N VAL A 189 -21.72 26.77 -5.24
CA VAL A 189 -20.72 27.44 -6.06
C VAL A 189 -20.97 27.03 -7.51
N VAL A 190 -21.21 28.00 -8.39
CA VAL A 190 -21.55 27.74 -9.80
C VAL A 190 -20.58 28.44 -10.74
N GLY A 191 -19.91 27.63 -11.55
CA GLY A 191 -19.15 28.06 -12.71
C GLY A 191 -20.01 28.47 -13.89
N VAL A 192 -19.72 29.60 -14.54
CA VAL A 192 -20.41 30.02 -15.76
C VAL A 192 -19.47 30.56 -16.84
N SER A 193 -19.91 30.45 -18.09
CA SER A 193 -19.17 30.92 -19.26
C SER A 193 -19.22 32.44 -19.48
N SER A 194 -20.09 33.19 -18.78
CA SER A 194 -20.20 34.64 -18.99
C SER A 194 -20.84 35.40 -17.81
N PRO A 195 -20.53 36.70 -17.65
CA PRO A 195 -21.16 37.55 -16.63
C PRO A 195 -22.69 37.65 -16.73
N VAL A 196 -23.23 37.67 -17.96
CA VAL A 196 -24.68 37.72 -18.18
C VAL A 196 -25.36 36.47 -17.61
N MET A 197 -24.72 35.30 -17.76
CA MET A 197 -25.19 34.06 -17.18
C MET A 197 -25.06 34.05 -15.66
N ALA A 198 -24.01 34.67 -15.12
CA ALA A 198 -23.80 34.76 -13.68
C ALA A 198 -25.00 35.40 -12.98
N ARG A 199 -25.49 36.52 -13.55
CA ARG A 199 -26.67 37.21 -13.05
C ARG A 199 -27.92 36.33 -13.08
N LYS A 200 -28.21 35.70 -14.22
CA LYS A 200 -29.41 34.86 -14.37
C LYS A 200 -29.42 33.70 -13.37
N ILE A 201 -28.31 32.98 -13.25
CA ILE A 201 -28.20 31.84 -12.33
C ILE A 201 -28.27 32.31 -10.87
N GLY A 202 -27.54 33.36 -10.50
CA GLY A 202 -27.51 33.86 -9.13
C GLY A 202 -28.87 34.31 -8.62
N GLU A 203 -29.58 35.14 -9.39
CA GLU A 203 -30.93 35.59 -9.05
C GLU A 203 -31.93 34.43 -9.00
N THR A 204 -31.87 33.50 -9.96
CA THR A 204 -32.73 32.30 -9.93
C THR A 204 -32.45 31.42 -8.71
N LEU A 205 -31.20 31.20 -8.31
CA LEU A 205 -30.87 30.42 -7.11
C LEU A 205 -31.41 31.08 -5.82
N MET A 206 -31.41 32.42 -5.73
CA MET A 206 -32.08 33.12 -4.63
C MET A 206 -33.59 32.87 -4.64
N ASN A 207 -34.23 32.95 -5.81
CA ASN A 207 -35.66 32.69 -5.96
C ASN A 207 -36.08 31.25 -5.63
N LEU A 208 -35.16 30.27 -5.74
CA LEU A 208 -35.37 28.91 -5.25
C LEU A 208 -34.68 28.60 -3.92
N GLY A 209 -34.44 29.63 -3.11
CA GLY A 209 -34.28 29.49 -1.66
C GLY A 209 -32.89 29.11 -1.17
N ARG A 210 -31.84 29.34 -1.95
CA ARG A 210 -30.45 29.11 -1.49
C ARG A 210 -30.09 30.10 -0.39
N LYS A 211 -29.40 29.63 0.65
CA LYS A 211 -28.86 30.49 1.73
C LYS A 211 -27.69 31.34 1.23
N ARG A 212 -26.88 30.80 0.30
CA ARG A 212 -25.82 31.53 -0.39
C ARG A 212 -25.48 30.87 -1.73
N ALA A 213 -25.25 31.67 -2.75
CA ALA A 213 -24.74 31.21 -4.04
C ALA A 213 -23.57 32.07 -4.50
N LEU A 214 -22.44 31.45 -4.81
CA LEU A 214 -21.27 32.10 -5.40
C LEU A 214 -21.22 31.73 -6.87
N ILE A 215 -21.42 32.69 -7.76
CA ILE A 215 -21.31 32.47 -9.20
C ILE A 215 -19.97 32.98 -9.66
N ILE A 216 -19.23 32.16 -10.41
CA ILE A 216 -17.86 32.48 -10.82
C ILE A 216 -17.69 32.43 -12.33
N HIS A 217 -16.86 33.33 -12.83
CA HIS A 217 -16.46 33.38 -14.22
C HIS A 217 -15.00 33.79 -14.30
N SER A 218 -14.16 32.91 -14.85
CA SER A 218 -12.75 33.26 -15.05
C SER A 218 -12.56 34.08 -16.31
N GLN A 219 -11.63 35.04 -16.27
CA GLN A 219 -11.37 35.95 -17.39
C GLN A 219 -10.67 35.27 -18.57
N ASP A 220 -10.12 34.08 -18.39
CA ASP A 220 -9.65 33.20 -19.46
C ASP A 220 -10.76 32.29 -20.04
N GLY A 221 -12.00 32.41 -19.55
CA GLY A 221 -13.16 31.67 -20.04
C GLY A 221 -13.45 30.36 -19.30
N LEU A 222 -12.61 29.95 -18.35
CA LEU A 222 -12.91 28.82 -17.48
C LEU A 222 -14.17 29.08 -16.64
N ASP A 223 -14.94 28.03 -16.39
CA ASP A 223 -16.06 28.06 -15.46
C ASP A 223 -15.63 27.69 -14.02
N GLU A 224 -14.36 27.89 -13.70
CA GLU A 224 -13.73 27.54 -12.42
C GLU A 224 -12.84 28.70 -11.95
N VAL A 225 -12.38 28.68 -10.68
CA VAL A 225 -11.35 29.65 -10.27
C VAL A 225 -10.04 29.27 -10.94
N SER A 226 -9.61 30.07 -11.91
CA SER A 226 -8.40 29.80 -12.67
C SER A 226 -7.15 30.05 -11.84
N VAL A 227 -6.10 29.28 -12.14
CA VAL A 227 -4.73 29.56 -11.71
C VAL A 227 -3.94 30.39 -12.72
N SER A 228 -4.53 30.68 -13.89
CA SER A 228 -3.90 31.35 -15.03
C SER A 228 -4.43 32.75 -15.28
N ALA A 229 -5.59 33.09 -14.69
CA ALA A 229 -6.26 34.38 -14.87
C ALA A 229 -7.04 34.79 -13.61
N PRO A 230 -7.37 36.08 -13.44
CA PRO A 230 -8.32 36.51 -12.43
C PRO A 230 -9.71 35.92 -12.64
N THR A 231 -10.46 35.75 -11.56
CA THR A 231 -11.82 35.20 -11.58
C THR A 231 -12.79 36.15 -10.90
N ASP A 232 -13.84 36.53 -11.62
CA ASP A 232 -14.95 37.32 -11.11
C ASP A 232 -15.87 36.46 -10.26
N VAL A 233 -16.27 36.97 -9.09
CA VAL A 233 -17.17 36.29 -8.16
C VAL A 233 -18.38 37.18 -7.87
N TYR A 234 -19.56 36.63 -8.10
CA TYR A 234 -20.86 37.24 -7.80
C TYR A 234 -21.48 36.51 -6.61
N ASP A 235 -21.44 37.14 -5.44
CA ASP A 235 -21.85 36.57 -4.16
C ASP A 235 -23.28 37.00 -3.79
N TYR A 236 -24.20 36.05 -3.92
CA TYR A 236 -25.62 36.19 -3.63
C TYR A 236 -25.96 35.60 -2.26
N ALA A 237 -26.74 36.34 -1.47
CA ALA A 237 -27.42 35.83 -0.28
C ALA A 237 -28.76 36.56 -0.09
N PRO A 238 -29.72 35.99 0.66
CA PRO A 238 -30.97 36.65 0.97
C PRO A 238 -30.78 37.99 1.69
N ASN A 239 -31.72 38.91 1.47
CA ASN A 239 -31.81 40.20 2.16
C ASN A 239 -30.59 41.14 2.02
N ARG A 240 -29.77 40.96 0.97
CA ARG A 240 -28.71 41.92 0.61
C ARG A 240 -28.50 42.00 -0.90
N PRO A 241 -27.99 43.13 -1.43
CA PRO A 241 -27.56 43.18 -2.82
C PRO A 241 -26.40 42.21 -3.08
N MET A 242 -26.30 41.76 -4.33
CA MET A 242 -25.19 40.94 -4.80
C MET A 242 -23.88 41.71 -4.61
N ARG A 243 -22.85 41.03 -4.07
CA ARG A 243 -21.50 41.57 -3.97
C ARG A 243 -20.64 41.02 -5.11
N HIS A 244 -19.91 41.91 -5.78
CA HIS A 244 -18.96 41.54 -6.82
C HIS A 244 -17.53 41.82 -6.34
N TYR A 245 -16.63 40.86 -6.55
CA TYR A 245 -15.20 41.00 -6.28
C TYR A 245 -14.41 40.03 -7.15
N VAL A 246 -13.09 40.24 -7.24
CA VAL A 246 -12.20 39.45 -8.10
C VAL A 246 -11.20 38.67 -7.24
N ILE A 247 -11.11 37.37 -7.48
CA ILE A 247 -10.01 36.54 -6.97
C ILE A 247 -8.86 36.65 -7.95
N ARG A 248 -7.66 36.96 -7.44
CA ARG A 248 -6.42 36.95 -8.22
C ARG A 248 -5.50 35.86 -7.68
N PRO A 249 -5.04 34.91 -8.50
CA PRO A 249 -4.02 33.96 -8.09
C PRO A 249 -2.78 34.69 -7.58
N LYS A 250 -2.20 34.23 -6.48
CA LYS A 250 -0.92 34.77 -5.99
C LYS A 250 0.25 34.36 -6.88
N ILE A 251 0.16 33.17 -7.46
CA ILE A 251 1.10 32.62 -8.41
C ILE A 251 0.30 32.23 -9.64
N PHE A 252 0.74 32.70 -10.80
CA PHE A 252 0.14 32.36 -12.08
C PHE A 252 0.81 31.09 -12.61
N TYR A 253 0.01 30.07 -12.89
CA TYR A 253 0.45 28.86 -13.55
C TYR A 253 -0.04 28.84 -14.99
N PRO A 254 0.70 28.22 -15.94
CA PRO A 254 0.21 28.04 -17.29
C PRO A 254 -1.04 27.16 -17.31
N ILE A 255 -2.06 27.49 -18.09
CA ILE A 255 -3.31 26.71 -18.17
C ILE A 255 -3.09 25.24 -18.56
N ASN A 256 -2.05 24.96 -19.36
CA ASN A 256 -1.67 23.61 -19.73
C ASN A 256 -1.23 22.74 -18.53
N SER A 257 -0.81 23.34 -17.42
CA SER A 257 -0.42 22.60 -16.20
C SER A 257 -1.60 21.97 -15.46
N ILE A 258 -2.82 22.44 -15.71
CA ILE A 258 -4.07 21.92 -15.12
C ILE A 258 -4.95 21.18 -16.14
N ARG A 259 -4.48 21.05 -17.39
CA ARG A 259 -5.18 20.30 -18.44
C ARG A 259 -5.34 18.84 -18.02
N GLY A 260 -6.55 18.31 -18.11
CA GLY A 260 -6.93 16.93 -17.83
C GLY A 260 -6.73 15.98 -19.01
N GLY A 261 -7.18 14.75 -18.83
CA GLY A 261 -7.06 13.67 -19.81
C GLY A 261 -8.26 12.72 -19.77
N LEU A 262 -8.00 11.45 -20.08
CA LEU A 262 -9.01 10.39 -20.01
C LEU A 262 -9.41 10.08 -18.55
N PRO A 263 -10.55 9.42 -18.31
CA PRO A 263 -11.02 9.11 -16.95
C PRO A 263 -9.97 8.43 -16.05
N GLU A 264 -9.20 7.48 -16.58
CA GLU A 264 -8.17 6.75 -15.85
C GLU A 264 -6.97 7.65 -15.48
N GLU A 265 -6.58 8.55 -16.39
CA GLU A 265 -5.50 9.52 -16.17
C GLU A 265 -5.90 10.54 -15.11
N ASN A 266 -7.12 11.07 -15.22
CA ASN A 266 -7.69 11.98 -14.22
C ASN A 266 -7.85 11.28 -12.88
N ALA A 267 -8.25 10.00 -12.84
CA ALA A 267 -8.34 9.22 -11.60
C ALA A 267 -6.97 9.02 -10.92
N LYS A 268 -5.90 8.78 -11.71
CA LYS A 268 -4.53 8.69 -11.18
C LYS A 268 -4.08 10.02 -10.57
N ARG A 269 -4.30 11.13 -11.27
CA ARG A 269 -3.97 12.49 -10.79
C ARG A 269 -4.78 12.89 -9.57
N PHE A 270 -6.08 12.59 -9.59
CA PHE A 270 -6.98 12.75 -8.45
C PHE A 270 -6.42 12.06 -7.20
N LYS A 271 -6.06 10.78 -7.29
CA LYS A 271 -5.45 10.04 -6.17
C LYS A 271 -4.14 10.68 -5.74
N ALA A 272 -3.27 11.07 -6.67
CA ALA A 272 -2.00 11.73 -6.35
C ALA A 272 -2.23 13.02 -5.53
N ILE A 273 -3.15 13.89 -5.94
CA ILE A 273 -3.55 15.10 -5.19
C ILE A 273 -4.04 14.71 -3.79
N LEU A 274 -4.95 13.76 -3.68
CA LEU A 274 -5.52 13.36 -2.37
C LEU A 274 -4.49 12.71 -1.43
N TYR A 275 -3.42 12.11 -1.96
CA TYR A 275 -2.26 11.58 -1.21
C TYR A 275 -1.20 12.65 -0.89
N GLY A 276 -1.41 13.92 -1.26
CA GLY A 276 -0.44 15.00 -1.07
C GLY A 276 0.77 14.92 -2.01
N LYS A 277 0.62 14.21 -3.14
CA LYS A 277 1.65 14.00 -4.17
C LYS A 277 1.27 14.63 -5.53
N GLY A 278 0.23 15.46 -5.58
CA GLY A 278 -0.20 16.18 -6.78
C GLY A 278 0.78 17.28 -7.19
N ALA A 279 0.74 17.70 -8.45
CA ALA A 279 1.58 18.80 -8.91
C ALA A 279 1.15 20.13 -8.26
N GLU A 280 2.07 21.08 -8.13
CA GLU A 280 1.81 22.33 -7.39
C GLU A 280 0.65 23.14 -8.00
N ALA A 281 0.62 23.28 -9.33
CA ALA A 281 -0.45 23.97 -10.04
C ALA A 281 -1.82 23.32 -9.82
N GLU A 282 -1.90 21.99 -9.82
CA GLU A 282 -3.14 21.27 -9.59
C GLU A 282 -3.62 21.40 -8.15
N ASN A 283 -2.69 21.30 -7.18
CA ASN A 283 -3.01 21.48 -5.77
C ASN A 283 -3.55 22.89 -5.52
N GLU A 284 -2.94 23.90 -6.13
CA GLU A 284 -3.41 25.29 -6.07
C GLU A 284 -4.80 25.46 -6.69
N PHE A 285 -5.01 24.87 -7.88
CA PHE A 285 -6.29 24.91 -8.59
C PHE A 285 -7.42 24.28 -7.78
N VAL A 286 -7.19 23.11 -7.19
CA VAL A 286 -8.14 22.45 -6.30
C VAL A 286 -8.35 23.27 -5.03
N ALA A 287 -7.29 23.84 -4.44
CA ALA A 287 -7.40 24.61 -3.21
C ALA A 287 -8.20 25.90 -3.36
N LEU A 288 -8.02 26.64 -4.46
CA LEU A 288 -8.78 27.86 -4.76
C LEU A 288 -10.28 27.57 -4.92
N ASN A 289 -10.63 26.51 -5.65
CA ASN A 289 -12.03 26.12 -5.84
C ASN A 289 -12.65 25.56 -4.54
N ALA A 290 -11.89 24.81 -3.73
CA ALA A 290 -12.33 24.37 -2.40
C ALA A 290 -12.52 25.56 -1.44
N ALA A 291 -11.66 26.59 -1.51
CA ALA A 291 -11.77 27.79 -0.68
C ALA A 291 -13.10 28.51 -0.87
N LEU A 292 -13.60 28.60 -2.10
CA LEU A 292 -14.94 29.12 -2.37
C LEU A 292 -16.04 28.29 -1.70
N GLY A 293 -15.92 26.96 -1.72
CA GLY A 293 -16.85 26.09 -1.02
C GLY A 293 -16.88 26.36 0.50
N LEU A 294 -15.70 26.43 1.12
CA LEU A 294 -15.55 26.75 2.55
C LEU A 294 -16.11 28.14 2.89
N TYR A 295 -15.89 29.11 2.02
CA TYR A 295 -16.39 30.47 2.17
C TYR A 295 -17.92 30.54 1.99
N ALA A 296 -18.47 29.81 1.02
CA ALA A 296 -19.91 29.76 0.74
C ALA A 296 -20.70 29.28 1.96
N VAL A 297 -20.19 28.27 2.67
CA VAL A 297 -20.83 27.71 3.88
C VAL A 297 -20.50 28.48 5.16
N GLY A 298 -19.68 29.53 5.08
CA GLY A 298 -19.30 30.37 6.22
C GLY A 298 -18.27 29.75 7.17
N GLN A 299 -17.53 28.72 6.74
CA GLN A 299 -16.48 28.08 7.56
C GLN A 299 -15.18 28.92 7.62
N VAL A 300 -15.03 29.86 6.68
CA VAL A 300 -13.94 30.86 6.65
C VAL A 300 -14.50 32.23 6.32
N SER A 301 -13.85 33.28 6.85
CA SER A 301 -14.21 34.69 6.64
C SER A 301 -13.72 35.26 5.31
N ASP A 302 -12.72 34.64 4.71
CA ASP A 302 -12.09 35.09 3.47
C ASP A 302 -11.50 33.90 2.69
N ILE A 303 -11.33 34.10 1.39
CA ILE A 303 -10.93 33.06 0.44
C ILE A 303 -9.46 32.66 0.64
N GLU A 304 -8.59 33.57 1.05
CA GLU A 304 -7.17 33.26 1.26
C GLU A 304 -6.97 32.30 2.44
N THR A 305 -7.68 32.54 3.55
CA THR A 305 -7.73 31.61 4.68
C THR A 305 -8.28 30.25 4.25
N GLY A 306 -9.32 30.23 3.41
CA GLY A 306 -9.87 29.00 2.82
C GLY A 306 -8.84 28.24 1.97
N ARG A 307 -8.10 28.96 1.13
CA ARG A 307 -7.06 28.42 0.24
C ARG A 307 -5.93 27.77 1.04
N ILE A 308 -5.44 28.46 2.07
CA ILE A 308 -4.40 27.93 2.96
C ILE A 308 -4.86 26.65 3.66
N LYS A 309 -6.09 26.62 4.21
CA LYS A 309 -6.67 25.42 4.83
C LYS A 309 -6.78 24.26 3.84
N ALA A 310 -7.27 24.53 2.63
CA ALA A 310 -7.40 23.52 1.58
C ALA A 310 -6.03 22.95 1.16
N LEU A 311 -5.00 23.81 0.98
CA LEU A 311 -3.65 23.36 0.68
C LEU A 311 -3.05 22.50 1.79
N LEU A 312 -3.23 22.87 3.06
CA LEU A 312 -2.76 22.07 4.19
C LEU A 312 -3.45 20.70 4.24
N ALA A 313 -4.76 20.67 3.96
CA ALA A 313 -5.51 19.42 3.86
C ALA A 313 -4.96 18.52 2.74
N ILE A 314 -4.77 19.05 1.52
CA ILE A 314 -4.18 18.33 0.39
C ILE A 314 -2.79 17.81 0.74
N LYS A 315 -1.89 18.67 1.24
CA LYS A 315 -0.51 18.33 1.61
C LYS A 315 -0.42 17.27 2.70
N SER A 316 -1.43 17.15 3.57
CA SER A 316 -1.47 16.11 4.60
C SER A 316 -1.60 14.68 4.05
N GLY A 317 -2.07 14.54 2.79
CA GLY A 317 -2.38 13.26 2.18
C GLY A 317 -3.56 12.51 2.81
N LYS A 318 -4.30 13.15 3.73
CA LYS A 318 -5.42 12.53 4.47
C LYS A 318 -6.77 12.71 3.80
N VAL A 319 -6.90 13.56 2.77
CA VAL A 319 -8.15 13.76 2.01
C VAL A 319 -8.59 12.45 1.34
N ILE A 320 -7.63 11.56 1.00
CA ILE A 320 -7.91 10.22 0.47
C ILE A 320 -8.83 9.39 1.37
N SER A 321 -8.88 9.68 2.67
CA SER A 321 -9.79 9.01 3.60
C SER A 321 -11.27 9.19 3.22
N ILE A 322 -11.65 10.29 2.57
CA ILE A 322 -13.02 10.51 2.08
C ILE A 322 -13.33 9.55 0.94
N LEU A 323 -12.41 9.38 -0.02
CA LEU A 323 -12.57 8.42 -1.11
C LEU A 323 -12.68 6.99 -0.60
N ASN A 324 -11.85 6.62 0.37
CA ASN A 324 -11.88 5.29 0.99
C ASN A 324 -13.16 5.01 1.79
N LYS A 325 -13.91 6.03 2.21
CA LYS A 325 -15.20 5.87 2.90
C LYS A 325 -16.34 5.53 1.95
N ILE A 326 -16.27 6.00 0.70
CA ILE A 326 -17.37 5.93 -0.27
C ILE A 326 -17.17 4.87 -1.37
N ILE A 327 -15.92 4.45 -1.65
CA ILE A 327 -15.69 3.31 -2.53
C ILE A 327 -16.08 2.04 -1.76
N PRO A 328 -16.93 1.16 -2.33
CA PRO A 328 -17.16 -0.16 -1.78
C PRO A 328 -15.83 -0.90 -1.74
N ASN A 329 -15.36 -1.25 -0.55
CA ASN A 329 -14.14 -2.02 -0.43
C ASN A 329 -14.36 -3.35 -1.18
N LYS A 330 -13.45 -3.75 -2.10
CA LYS A 330 -13.55 -5.06 -2.79
C LYS A 330 -13.71 -6.19 -1.77
N LEU A 331 -13.12 -6.02 -0.58
CA LEU A 331 -13.29 -6.89 0.57
C LEU A 331 -14.75 -6.97 1.05
N ASP A 332 -15.45 -5.84 1.19
CA ASP A 332 -16.85 -5.79 1.65
C ASP A 332 -17.78 -6.48 0.65
N ALA A 333 -17.52 -6.33 -0.65
CA ALA A 333 -18.25 -7.04 -1.69
C ALA A 333 -18.05 -8.57 -1.56
N ILE A 334 -16.81 -9.03 -1.42
CA ILE A 334 -16.49 -10.46 -1.24
C ILE A 334 -17.15 -11.02 0.04
N ILE A 335 -17.12 -10.27 1.15
CA ILE A 335 -17.75 -10.68 2.41
C ILE A 335 -19.27 -10.75 2.26
N SER A 336 -19.88 -9.78 1.59
CA SER A 336 -21.32 -9.75 1.33
C SER A 336 -21.76 -10.98 0.51
N ASP A 337 -21.02 -11.30 -0.54
CA ASP A 337 -21.26 -12.49 -1.37
C ASP A 337 -21.10 -13.78 -0.56
N LYS A 338 -20.06 -13.84 0.27
CA LYS A 338 -19.82 -15.01 1.13
C LYS A 338 -20.90 -15.19 2.19
N LYS A 339 -21.45 -14.11 2.76
CA LYS A 339 -22.59 -14.17 3.69
C LYS A 339 -23.83 -14.73 3.00
N ARG A 340 -24.14 -14.29 1.78
CA ARG A 340 -25.27 -14.81 1.01
C ARG A 340 -25.11 -16.30 0.69
N GLU A 341 -23.91 -16.72 0.31
CA GLU A 341 -23.58 -18.13 0.10
C GLU A 341 -23.78 -18.95 1.39
N LEU A 342 -23.26 -18.46 2.52
CA LEU A 342 -23.38 -19.14 3.81
C LEU A 342 -24.84 -19.33 4.24
N GLU A 343 -25.69 -18.31 4.06
CA GLU A 343 -27.11 -18.42 4.37
C GLU A 343 -27.82 -19.45 3.48
N SER A 344 -27.40 -19.59 2.21
CA SER A 344 -27.89 -20.68 1.36
C SER A 344 -27.45 -22.05 1.84
N LEU A 345 -26.19 -22.21 2.27
CA LEU A 345 -25.65 -23.48 2.77
C LEU A 345 -26.33 -23.92 4.08
N LYS A 346 -26.59 -22.98 4.98
CA LYS A 346 -27.29 -23.23 6.26
C LYS A 346 -28.74 -23.71 6.06
N LYS A 347 -29.38 -23.37 4.94
CA LYS A 347 -30.70 -23.90 4.56
C LYS A 347 -30.63 -25.36 4.11
N THR A 348 -29.53 -25.78 3.50
CA THR A 348 -29.35 -27.16 3.00
C THR A 348 -28.88 -28.11 4.12
N VAL A 349 -27.91 -27.69 4.94
CA VAL A 349 -27.40 -28.47 6.05
C VAL A 349 -27.30 -27.55 7.26
N SER A 350 -27.90 -27.93 8.39
CA SER A 350 -27.87 -27.11 9.60
C SER A 350 -26.53 -27.21 10.34
N LEU A 351 -26.24 -26.22 11.18
CA LEU A 351 -25.04 -26.22 12.03
C LEU A 351 -25.00 -27.44 12.98
N GLU A 352 -26.16 -27.84 13.52
CA GLU A 352 -26.26 -29.00 14.42
C GLU A 352 -26.00 -30.33 13.70
N GLU A 353 -26.40 -30.44 12.43
CA GLU A 353 -26.05 -31.58 11.58
C GLU A 353 -24.52 -31.65 11.36
N LEU A 354 -23.86 -30.52 11.07
CA LEU A 354 -22.39 -30.51 10.94
C LEU A 354 -21.68 -30.91 12.24
N LYS A 355 -22.14 -30.41 13.40
CA LYS A 355 -21.62 -30.81 14.71
C LYS A 355 -21.76 -32.31 14.94
N ARG A 356 -22.91 -32.92 14.57
CA ARG A 356 -23.13 -34.37 14.66
C ARG A 356 -22.15 -35.13 13.75
N ARG A 357 -21.98 -34.70 12.50
CA ARG A 357 -21.03 -35.32 11.55
C ARG A 357 -19.59 -35.28 12.06
N VAL A 358 -19.14 -34.16 12.63
CA VAL A 358 -17.77 -34.05 13.18
C VAL A 358 -17.53 -35.03 14.32
N LYS A 359 -18.53 -35.25 15.19
CA LYS A 359 -18.44 -36.26 16.27
C LYS A 359 -18.32 -37.69 15.74
N VAL A 360 -18.92 -37.98 14.59
CA VAL A 360 -18.90 -39.31 13.96
C VAL A 360 -17.61 -39.54 13.17
N VAL A 361 -17.22 -38.59 12.32
CA VAL A 361 -16.11 -38.75 11.38
C VAL A 361 -14.75 -38.89 12.07
N LYS A 362 -14.55 -38.26 13.25
CA LYS A 362 -13.29 -38.22 14.04
C LYS A 362 -12.05 -38.56 13.20
N ARG A 363 -11.49 -37.55 12.55
CA ARG A 363 -10.29 -37.75 11.73
C ARG A 363 -9.03 -37.25 12.43
N GLU A 364 -7.90 -37.76 11.98
CA GLU A 364 -6.59 -37.23 12.32
C GLU A 364 -6.39 -35.84 11.70
N VAL A 365 -5.89 -34.91 12.51
CA VAL A 365 -5.52 -33.56 12.09
C VAL A 365 -4.00 -33.49 12.12
N ARG A 366 -3.38 -33.11 10.99
CA ARG A 366 -1.92 -33.02 10.91
C ARG A 366 -1.46 -31.78 11.66
N ASP A 367 -0.35 -31.89 12.38
CA ASP A 367 0.18 -30.77 13.16
C ASP A 367 0.76 -29.68 12.25
N PHE A 368 -0.09 -28.69 11.96
CA PHE A 368 0.25 -27.54 11.13
C PHE A 368 1.33 -26.68 11.77
N LYS A 369 1.33 -26.51 13.10
CA LYS A 369 2.30 -25.67 13.80
C LYS A 369 3.70 -26.29 13.73
N SER A 370 3.83 -27.56 14.09
CA SER A 370 5.12 -28.27 14.08
C SER A 370 5.72 -28.35 12.68
N ALA A 371 4.89 -28.49 11.64
CA ALA A 371 5.37 -28.46 10.25
C ALA A 371 6.04 -27.13 9.86
N LEU A 372 5.69 -26.02 10.51
CA LEU A 372 6.26 -24.70 10.26
C LEU A 372 7.48 -24.38 11.14
N GLU A 373 7.64 -25.02 12.30
CA GLU A 373 8.75 -24.83 13.25
C GLU A 373 10.05 -25.51 12.78
N ASN A 374 10.55 -25.14 11.59
CA ASN A 374 11.82 -25.63 11.07
C ASN A 374 12.96 -24.63 11.37
N ASN A 375 14.01 -25.09 12.05
CA ASN A 375 15.19 -24.27 12.37
C ASN A 375 16.32 -24.36 11.36
N SER A 376 16.22 -25.27 10.38
CA SER A 376 17.27 -25.56 9.38
C SER A 376 16.99 -24.97 8.00
N LYS A 377 15.72 -24.68 7.68
CA LYS A 377 15.28 -24.09 6.42
C LYS A 377 14.10 -23.14 6.60
N ILE A 378 13.84 -22.31 5.61
CA ILE A 378 12.59 -21.54 5.51
C ILE A 378 11.42 -22.51 5.31
N SER A 379 10.35 -22.32 6.08
CA SER A 379 9.10 -23.07 5.93
C SER A 379 8.19 -22.37 4.91
N LEU A 380 7.84 -23.07 3.84
CA LEU A 380 6.95 -22.56 2.81
C LEU A 380 5.55 -23.15 2.96
N ILE A 381 4.54 -22.26 3.02
CA ILE A 381 3.14 -22.59 2.78
C ILE A 381 2.86 -22.31 1.30
N ALA A 382 2.77 -23.36 0.49
CA ALA A 382 2.58 -23.22 -0.95
C ALA A 382 1.08 -23.10 -1.29
N GLU A 383 0.64 -21.98 -1.86
CA GLU A 383 -0.77 -21.73 -2.18
C GLU A 383 -1.12 -22.23 -3.59
N ILE A 384 -2.21 -23.00 -3.68
CA ILE A 384 -2.86 -23.38 -4.94
C ILE A 384 -3.96 -22.36 -5.23
N LYS A 385 -3.81 -21.64 -6.34
CA LYS A 385 -4.69 -20.53 -6.74
C LYS A 385 -4.94 -20.52 -8.24
N LYS A 386 -6.21 -20.63 -8.64
CA LYS A 386 -6.62 -20.55 -10.06
C LYS A 386 -6.77 -19.11 -10.56
N ALA A 387 -7.26 -18.19 -9.70
CA ALA A 387 -7.47 -16.78 -10.05
C ALA A 387 -7.22 -15.83 -8.85
N SER A 388 -7.02 -14.54 -9.09
CA SER A 388 -6.99 -13.50 -8.05
C SER A 388 -7.79 -12.23 -8.41
N PRO A 389 -8.32 -11.48 -7.42
CA PRO A 389 -9.02 -10.20 -7.65
C PRO A 389 -8.17 -9.08 -8.27
N SER A 390 -6.85 -9.21 -8.27
CA SER A 390 -5.91 -8.22 -8.78
C SER A 390 -5.33 -8.56 -10.15
N LEU A 391 -5.25 -9.85 -10.50
CA LEU A 391 -4.63 -10.33 -11.73
C LEU A 391 -5.60 -11.11 -12.65
N GLY A 392 -6.84 -11.35 -12.21
CA GLY A 392 -7.79 -12.17 -12.95
C GLY A 392 -7.40 -13.66 -12.93
N ASP A 393 -7.62 -14.34 -14.05
CA ASP A 393 -7.24 -15.75 -14.23
C ASP A 393 -5.72 -15.89 -14.26
N ILE A 394 -5.18 -16.75 -13.41
CA ILE A 394 -3.72 -16.99 -13.31
C ILE A 394 -3.36 -18.28 -14.02
N ASN A 395 -4.03 -19.38 -13.64
CA ASN A 395 -3.87 -20.67 -14.31
C ASN A 395 -5.10 -21.54 -14.03
N THR A 396 -6.11 -21.44 -14.90
CA THR A 396 -7.42 -22.10 -14.72
C THR A 396 -7.38 -23.61 -14.95
N ASN A 397 -6.38 -24.11 -15.68
CA ASN A 397 -6.25 -25.52 -16.09
C ASN A 397 -5.35 -26.35 -15.16
N VAL A 398 -4.98 -25.83 -13.99
CA VAL A 398 -4.14 -26.55 -13.03
C VAL A 398 -4.88 -27.75 -12.44
N ASP A 399 -4.26 -28.92 -12.59
CA ASP A 399 -4.57 -30.11 -11.81
C ASP A 399 -4.05 -29.92 -10.38
N ILE A 400 -4.99 -29.73 -9.45
CA ILE A 400 -4.74 -29.44 -8.05
C ILE A 400 -3.99 -30.59 -7.36
N LYS A 401 -4.32 -31.84 -7.69
CA LYS A 401 -3.68 -33.02 -7.10
C LYS A 401 -2.23 -33.13 -7.55
N LYS A 402 -1.98 -32.94 -8.84
CA LYS A 402 -0.62 -32.93 -9.40
C LYS A 402 0.21 -31.80 -8.80
N GLN A 403 -0.36 -30.60 -8.73
CA GLN A 403 0.30 -29.42 -8.15
C GLN A 403 0.68 -29.63 -6.68
N ALA A 404 -0.23 -30.18 -5.88
CA ALA A 404 0.00 -30.49 -4.47
C ALA A 404 1.17 -31.47 -4.26
N LYS A 405 1.23 -32.56 -5.06
CA LYS A 405 2.36 -33.51 -5.03
C LYS A 405 3.68 -32.85 -5.41
N ILE A 406 3.68 -31.92 -6.37
CA ILE A 406 4.90 -31.19 -6.76
C ILE A 406 5.36 -30.28 -5.62
N TYR A 407 4.45 -29.56 -4.96
CA TYR A 407 4.78 -28.73 -3.81
C TYR A 407 5.41 -29.54 -2.66
N GLU A 408 4.80 -30.67 -2.30
CA GLU A 408 5.31 -31.55 -1.25
C GLU A 408 6.70 -32.12 -1.61
N SER A 409 6.84 -32.72 -2.80
CA SER A 409 8.12 -33.31 -3.24
C SER A 409 9.24 -32.28 -3.42
N ALA A 410 8.90 -31.02 -3.70
CA ALA A 410 9.85 -29.92 -3.77
C ALA A 410 10.22 -29.33 -2.39
N GLY A 411 9.52 -29.74 -1.33
CA GLY A 411 9.88 -29.43 0.05
C GLY A 411 9.04 -28.36 0.76
N ALA A 412 7.83 -28.08 0.27
CA ALA A 412 6.86 -27.24 0.99
C ALA A 412 6.53 -27.85 2.37
N SER A 413 6.32 -26.99 3.36
CA SER A 413 5.96 -27.40 4.74
C SER A 413 4.47 -27.60 4.92
N ALA A 414 3.65 -26.85 4.17
CA ALA A 414 2.20 -26.99 4.15
C ALA A 414 1.64 -26.50 2.80
N ILE A 415 0.38 -26.84 2.52
CA ILE A 415 -0.32 -26.41 1.31
C ILE A 415 -1.51 -25.54 1.68
N SER A 416 -1.61 -24.36 1.09
CA SER A 416 -2.78 -23.50 1.21
C SER A 416 -3.71 -23.70 0.01
N VAL A 417 -5.00 -23.90 0.26
CA VAL A 417 -6.01 -24.13 -0.77
C VAL A 417 -7.09 -23.06 -0.67
N LEU A 418 -7.29 -22.32 -1.75
CA LEU A 418 -8.39 -21.35 -1.85
C LEU A 418 -9.71 -22.07 -2.11
N THR A 419 -10.73 -21.77 -1.30
CA THR A 419 -12.08 -22.38 -1.41
C THR A 419 -13.17 -21.37 -1.76
N ASN A 420 -12.79 -20.18 -2.19
CA ASN A 420 -13.70 -19.08 -2.48
C ASN A 420 -13.94 -18.93 -3.99
N LYS A 421 -15.21 -18.75 -4.40
CA LYS A 421 -15.62 -18.62 -5.80
C LYS A 421 -14.97 -17.44 -6.54
N HIS A 422 -14.70 -16.32 -5.87
CA HIS A 422 -13.98 -15.18 -6.46
C HIS A 422 -12.54 -15.54 -6.88
N PHE A 423 -12.00 -16.65 -6.37
CA PHE A 423 -10.69 -17.19 -6.69
C PHE A 423 -10.77 -18.50 -7.50
N LYS A 424 -11.97 -18.85 -7.98
CA LYS A 424 -12.30 -20.15 -8.61
C LYS A 424 -11.93 -21.35 -7.73
N GLY A 425 -12.09 -21.19 -6.41
CA GLY A 425 -11.85 -22.21 -5.40
C GLY A 425 -13.12 -22.98 -5.04
N GLU A 426 -12.95 -24.23 -4.59
CA GLU A 426 -14.04 -25.13 -4.17
C GLU A 426 -13.66 -25.87 -2.90
N ILE A 427 -14.64 -26.15 -2.03
CA ILE A 427 -14.41 -26.85 -0.76
C ILE A 427 -13.85 -28.27 -0.95
N ASN A 428 -14.23 -28.95 -2.04
CA ASN A 428 -13.78 -30.30 -2.34
C ASN A 428 -12.28 -30.38 -2.66
N PHE A 429 -11.65 -29.27 -3.09
CA PHE A 429 -10.22 -29.24 -3.35
C PHE A 429 -9.40 -29.55 -2.10
N LEU A 430 -9.90 -29.22 -0.90
CA LEU A 430 -9.25 -29.62 0.35
C LEU A 430 -9.12 -31.13 0.47
N LYS A 431 -10.20 -31.87 0.18
CA LYS A 431 -10.22 -33.34 0.24
C LYS A 431 -9.25 -33.94 -0.77
N GLU A 432 -9.27 -33.40 -2.00
CA GLU A 432 -8.38 -33.86 -3.07
C GLU A 432 -6.90 -33.68 -2.70
N VAL A 433 -6.52 -32.51 -2.19
CA VAL A 433 -5.14 -32.23 -1.74
C VAL A 433 -4.77 -33.10 -0.53
N LYS A 434 -5.69 -33.24 0.43
CA LYS A 434 -5.48 -34.00 1.66
C LYS A 434 -5.16 -35.47 1.41
N ILE A 435 -5.83 -36.09 0.43
CA ILE A 435 -5.65 -37.51 0.07
C ILE A 435 -4.31 -37.77 -0.61
N VAL A 436 -3.76 -36.80 -1.36
CA VAL A 436 -2.58 -37.01 -2.19
C VAL A 436 -1.27 -36.52 -1.58
N THR A 437 -1.32 -35.92 -0.39
CA THR A 437 -0.15 -35.38 0.32
C THR A 437 -0.13 -35.82 1.78
N ASN A 438 1.04 -35.78 2.42
CA ASN A 438 1.25 -36.07 3.85
C ASN A 438 1.50 -34.81 4.69
N ILE A 439 1.79 -33.66 4.07
CA ILE A 439 1.92 -32.37 4.77
C ILE A 439 0.58 -31.73 5.13
N PRO A 440 0.51 -30.83 6.13
CA PRO A 440 -0.73 -30.14 6.53
C PRO A 440 -1.38 -29.29 5.43
N VAL A 441 -2.72 -29.22 5.43
CA VAL A 441 -3.51 -28.44 4.47
C VAL A 441 -4.24 -27.28 5.15
N LEU A 442 -3.99 -26.05 4.70
CA LEU A 442 -4.65 -24.81 5.16
C LEU A 442 -5.82 -24.46 4.25
N ARG A 443 -7.03 -24.30 4.80
CA ARG A 443 -8.15 -23.66 4.09
C ARG A 443 -7.96 -22.15 4.09
N LYS A 444 -7.88 -21.56 2.90
CA LYS A 444 -7.84 -20.12 2.69
C LYS A 444 -9.16 -19.60 2.14
N ASP A 445 -9.93 -18.94 2.98
CA ASP A 445 -11.26 -18.38 2.66
C ASP A 445 -11.58 -17.24 3.66
N PHE A 446 -12.69 -16.55 3.43
CA PHE A 446 -13.24 -15.57 4.37
C PHE A 446 -14.12 -16.29 5.40
N ILE A 447 -13.53 -16.62 6.55
CA ILE A 447 -14.21 -17.35 7.63
C ILE A 447 -14.65 -16.38 8.72
N PHE A 448 -15.95 -16.35 9.00
CA PHE A 448 -16.55 -15.50 10.02
C PHE A 448 -17.67 -16.17 10.83
N ASP A 449 -17.97 -17.44 10.56
CA ASP A 449 -19.04 -18.21 11.21
C ASP A 449 -18.57 -19.61 11.64
N PRO A 450 -18.97 -20.13 12.82
CA PRO A 450 -18.68 -21.49 13.27
C PRO A 450 -19.01 -22.59 12.26
N TYR A 451 -20.05 -22.41 11.45
CA TYR A 451 -20.42 -23.32 10.37
C TYR A 451 -19.24 -23.62 9.45
N GLN A 452 -18.51 -22.59 9.04
CA GLN A 452 -17.38 -22.72 8.13
C GLN A 452 -16.22 -23.48 8.78
N ILE A 453 -16.06 -23.42 10.11
CA ILE A 453 -15.03 -24.18 10.83
C ILE A 453 -15.35 -25.67 10.80
N TYR A 454 -16.59 -26.06 11.12
CA TYR A 454 -17.00 -27.47 11.05
C TYR A 454 -16.95 -28.01 9.61
N GLU A 455 -17.37 -27.21 8.63
CA GLU A 455 -17.24 -27.54 7.20
C GLU A 455 -15.77 -27.77 6.82
N SER A 456 -14.86 -26.89 7.27
CA SER A 456 -13.41 -27.03 7.03
C SER A 456 -12.86 -28.33 7.61
N TYR A 457 -13.27 -28.66 8.84
CA TYR A 457 -12.85 -29.90 9.50
C TYR A 457 -13.29 -31.12 8.68
N LEU A 458 -14.55 -31.18 8.26
CA LEU A 458 -15.11 -32.28 7.46
C LEU A 458 -14.51 -32.35 6.04
N ALA A 459 -14.05 -31.23 5.50
CA ALA A 459 -13.35 -31.15 4.22
C ALA A 459 -11.87 -31.55 4.29
N GLY A 460 -11.32 -31.79 5.49
CA GLY A 460 -9.95 -32.27 5.67
C GLY A 460 -8.90 -31.19 5.95
N ALA A 461 -9.30 -29.95 6.23
CA ALA A 461 -8.36 -28.85 6.53
C ALA A 461 -7.65 -29.07 7.87
N ASP A 462 -6.34 -28.95 7.94
CA ASP A 462 -5.56 -29.03 9.19
C ASP A 462 -5.40 -27.67 9.87
N ALA A 463 -5.53 -26.60 9.09
CA ALA A 463 -5.59 -25.24 9.57
C ALA A 463 -6.58 -24.40 8.77
N ILE A 464 -7.00 -23.27 9.33
CA ILE A 464 -7.84 -22.29 8.64
C ILE A 464 -7.23 -20.88 8.70
N LEU A 465 -7.56 -20.05 7.70
CA LEU A 465 -7.29 -18.62 7.72
C LEU A 465 -8.40 -17.87 8.46
N LEU A 466 -8.03 -17.00 9.41
CA LEU A 466 -8.91 -15.97 9.98
C LEU A 466 -8.32 -14.60 9.68
N ILE A 467 -9.16 -13.63 9.30
CA ILE A 467 -8.68 -12.28 8.93
C ILE A 467 -9.09 -11.30 10.02
N ALA A 468 -8.09 -10.76 10.74
CA ALA A 468 -8.33 -9.89 11.90
C ALA A 468 -9.09 -8.61 11.52
N THR A 469 -8.85 -8.04 10.34
CA THR A 469 -9.55 -6.83 9.87
C THR A 469 -11.05 -7.05 9.69
N VAL A 470 -11.47 -8.27 9.36
CA VAL A 470 -12.88 -8.64 9.11
C VAL A 470 -13.63 -8.97 10.40
N LEU A 471 -12.92 -9.46 11.41
CA LEU A 471 -13.48 -10.00 12.63
C LEU A 471 -13.33 -9.01 13.80
N ASN A 472 -14.42 -8.78 14.53
CA ASN A 472 -14.31 -8.11 15.83
C ASN A 472 -13.61 -9.02 16.86
N GLN A 473 -13.11 -8.43 17.96
CA GLN A 473 -12.35 -9.15 18.97
C GLN A 473 -13.07 -10.39 19.52
N LYS A 474 -14.36 -10.27 19.85
CA LYS A 474 -15.14 -11.35 20.47
C LYS A 474 -15.30 -12.54 19.51
N THR A 475 -15.66 -12.25 18.26
CA THR A 475 -15.81 -13.26 17.21
C THR A 475 -14.46 -13.92 16.90
N LEU A 476 -13.39 -13.13 16.76
CA LEU A 476 -12.06 -13.66 16.49
C LEU A 476 -11.62 -14.65 17.57
N SER A 477 -11.70 -14.27 18.86
CA SER A 477 -11.34 -15.16 19.97
C SER A 477 -12.18 -16.45 19.98
N ALA A 478 -13.49 -16.34 19.76
CA ALA A 478 -14.38 -17.51 19.75
C ALA A 478 -14.08 -18.48 18.60
N LEU A 479 -13.75 -17.98 17.40
CA LEU A 479 -13.39 -18.81 16.25
C LEU A 479 -12.02 -19.47 16.44
N VAL A 480 -11.05 -18.77 17.03
CA VAL A 480 -9.75 -19.35 17.41
C VAL A 480 -9.95 -20.51 18.39
N ASP A 481 -10.71 -20.28 19.47
CA ASP A 481 -10.99 -21.31 20.49
C ASP A 481 -11.71 -22.53 19.90
N LEU A 482 -12.70 -22.31 19.03
CA LEU A 482 -13.43 -23.40 18.37
C LEU A 482 -12.51 -24.21 17.44
N THR A 483 -11.63 -23.55 16.71
CA THR A 483 -10.69 -24.22 15.78
C THR A 483 -9.73 -25.12 16.56
N HIS A 484 -9.12 -24.61 17.63
CA HIS A 484 -8.23 -25.38 18.50
C HIS A 484 -8.97 -26.54 19.20
N LYS A 485 -10.25 -26.35 19.57
CA LYS A 485 -11.08 -27.43 20.15
C LYS A 485 -11.28 -28.61 19.19
N LEU A 486 -11.20 -28.37 17.88
CA LEU A 486 -11.25 -29.41 16.85
C LEU A 486 -9.86 -29.99 16.50
N GLY A 487 -8.80 -29.56 17.20
CA GLY A 487 -7.42 -29.98 16.93
C GLY A 487 -6.78 -29.35 15.70
N MET A 488 -7.44 -28.38 15.06
CA MET A 488 -6.88 -27.60 13.94
C MET A 488 -6.17 -26.35 14.44
N GLU A 489 -5.29 -25.78 13.62
CA GLU A 489 -4.60 -24.51 13.89
C GLU A 489 -5.22 -23.32 13.13
N CYS A 490 -4.93 -22.11 13.61
CA CYS A 490 -5.34 -20.85 12.96
C CYS A 490 -4.12 -20.09 12.46
N LEU A 491 -4.07 -19.79 11.15
CA LEU A 491 -3.27 -18.68 10.63
C LEU A 491 -4.14 -17.41 10.71
N VAL A 492 -3.77 -16.45 11.56
CA VAL A 492 -4.53 -15.20 11.70
C VAL A 492 -3.85 -14.06 10.96
N GLU A 493 -4.43 -13.65 9.84
CA GLU A 493 -3.92 -12.59 8.95
C GLU A 493 -4.18 -11.19 9.52
N THR A 494 -3.17 -10.32 9.41
CA THR A 494 -3.15 -8.94 9.91
C THR A 494 -2.60 -7.98 8.85
N HIS A 495 -3.12 -6.75 8.83
CA HIS A 495 -2.68 -5.68 7.91
C HIS A 495 -2.20 -4.42 8.63
N THR A 496 -2.60 -4.24 9.90
CA THR A 496 -2.30 -3.04 10.68
C THR A 496 -1.83 -3.41 12.09
N LYS A 497 -1.27 -2.44 12.80
CA LYS A 497 -0.94 -2.60 14.23
C LYS A 497 -2.19 -2.90 15.08
N GLU A 498 -3.33 -2.27 14.76
CA GLU A 498 -4.61 -2.55 15.42
C GLU A 498 -5.07 -3.99 15.22
N ASP A 499 -4.81 -4.58 14.05
CA ASP A 499 -5.07 -5.99 13.82
C ASP A 499 -4.19 -6.87 14.73
N ILE A 500 -2.90 -6.58 14.81
CA ILE A 500 -1.96 -7.30 15.68
C ILE A 500 -2.39 -7.22 17.16
N ASP A 501 -2.79 -6.04 17.63
CA ASP A 501 -3.28 -5.84 19.00
C ASP A 501 -4.52 -6.69 19.31
N LYS A 502 -5.39 -6.93 18.31
CA LYS A 502 -6.52 -7.86 18.45
C LYS A 502 -6.06 -9.31 18.53
N VAL A 503 -5.13 -9.72 17.67
CA VAL A 503 -4.66 -11.11 17.55
C VAL A 503 -3.87 -11.55 18.78
N ILE A 504 -3.01 -10.69 19.34
CA ILE A 504 -2.19 -11.01 20.52
C ILE A 504 -3.06 -11.37 21.75
N LYS A 505 -4.28 -10.82 21.84
CA LYS A 505 -5.26 -11.12 22.89
C LYS A 505 -5.94 -12.48 22.73
N THR A 506 -5.64 -13.22 21.65
CA THR A 506 -6.18 -14.55 21.39
C THR A 506 -5.14 -15.65 21.66
N LYS A 507 -5.59 -16.90 21.59
CA LYS A 507 -4.69 -18.06 21.73
C LYS A 507 -3.92 -18.40 20.44
N ALA A 508 -4.18 -17.71 19.31
CA ALA A 508 -3.59 -18.06 18.02
C ALA A 508 -2.06 -17.98 18.02
N LYS A 509 -1.37 -19.06 17.68
CA LYS A 509 0.10 -19.14 17.71
C LYS A 509 0.78 -18.73 16.41
N ILE A 510 0.02 -18.63 15.32
CA ILE A 510 0.51 -18.36 13.97
C ILE A 510 -0.16 -17.08 13.46
N ILE A 511 0.65 -16.05 13.20
CA ILE A 511 0.19 -14.72 12.78
C ILE A 511 0.73 -14.44 11.39
N GLY A 512 -0.17 -14.18 10.46
CA GLY A 512 0.12 -13.78 9.10
C GLY A 512 0.21 -12.26 8.99
N ILE A 513 1.25 -11.75 8.33
CA ILE A 513 1.34 -10.35 7.93
C ILE A 513 1.31 -10.30 6.41
N ASN A 514 0.25 -9.69 5.88
CA ASN A 514 0.08 -9.60 4.44
C ASN A 514 0.68 -8.29 3.91
N ALA A 515 1.68 -8.40 3.03
CA ALA A 515 2.31 -7.26 2.36
C ALA A 515 1.34 -6.44 1.51
N ARG A 516 0.20 -7.03 1.14
CA ARG A 516 -0.82 -6.39 0.32
C ARG A 516 -1.79 -5.61 1.20
N ASP A 517 -1.91 -4.32 0.94
CA ASP A 517 -2.99 -3.51 1.49
C ASP A 517 -4.32 -3.93 0.83
N LEU A 518 -5.32 -4.32 1.61
CA LEU A 518 -6.61 -4.78 1.08
C LEU A 518 -7.50 -3.65 0.51
N LYS A 519 -7.18 -2.38 0.81
CA LYS A 519 -7.88 -1.20 0.30
C LYS A 519 -7.23 -0.68 -0.98
N THR A 520 -5.89 -0.66 -1.04
CA THR A 520 -5.14 -0.09 -2.19
C THR A 520 -4.56 -1.14 -3.15
N PHE A 521 -4.45 -2.40 -2.72
CA PHE A 521 -3.80 -3.52 -3.42
C PHE A 521 -2.29 -3.36 -3.67
N GLU A 522 -1.67 -2.29 -3.18
CA GLU A 522 -0.22 -2.10 -3.19
C GLU A 522 0.46 -3.15 -2.31
N VAL A 523 1.63 -3.61 -2.75
CA VAL A 523 2.39 -4.68 -2.08
C VAL A 523 3.72 -4.12 -1.62
N SER A 524 4.02 -4.24 -0.33
CA SER A 524 5.29 -3.78 0.24
C SER A 524 5.81 -4.72 1.33
N LEU A 525 7.02 -5.26 1.12
CA LEU A 525 7.72 -6.07 2.12
C LEU A 525 8.16 -5.23 3.34
N ASP A 526 8.33 -3.91 3.19
CA ASP A 526 8.64 -3.02 4.31
C ASP A 526 7.50 -2.99 5.34
N THR A 527 6.26 -3.13 4.89
CA THR A 527 5.10 -3.26 5.79
C THR A 527 5.25 -4.49 6.69
N ILE A 528 5.65 -5.63 6.11
CA ILE A 528 5.90 -6.86 6.87
C ILE A 528 7.01 -6.65 7.90
N VAL A 529 8.16 -6.11 7.47
CA VAL A 529 9.33 -5.89 8.33
C VAL A 529 9.00 -4.98 9.52
N ASN A 530 8.16 -3.97 9.32
CA ASN A 530 7.80 -3.04 10.38
C ASN A 530 6.79 -3.65 11.36
N LEU A 531 5.75 -4.31 10.85
CA LEU A 531 4.70 -4.93 11.65
C LEU A 531 5.20 -6.15 12.44
N ALA A 532 6.14 -6.92 11.90
CA ALA A 532 6.70 -8.08 12.58
C ALA A 532 7.36 -7.75 13.93
N LYS A 533 7.84 -6.52 14.12
CA LYS A 533 8.44 -6.04 15.37
C LYS A 533 7.43 -5.92 16.51
N GLU A 534 6.15 -5.78 16.19
CA GLU A 534 5.05 -5.65 17.15
C GLU A 534 4.56 -7.03 17.64
N ILE A 535 4.98 -8.12 16.99
CA ILE A 535 4.53 -9.47 17.33
C ILE A 535 5.46 -10.09 18.39
N PRO A 536 4.90 -10.67 19.48
CA PRO A 536 5.66 -11.38 20.49
C PRO A 536 6.47 -12.56 19.91
N LYS A 537 7.68 -12.78 20.45
CA LYS A 537 8.60 -13.83 19.98
C LYS A 537 8.11 -15.26 20.22
N ASP A 538 7.06 -15.47 21.02
CA ASP A 538 6.42 -16.77 21.26
C ASP A 538 5.42 -17.17 20.15
N ARG A 539 5.28 -16.33 19.10
CA ARG A 539 4.40 -16.55 17.96
C ARG A 539 5.21 -16.80 16.69
N ILE A 540 4.67 -17.64 15.81
CA ILE A 540 5.20 -17.85 14.48
C ILE A 540 4.68 -16.72 13.58
N VAL A 541 5.59 -15.99 12.95
CA VAL A 541 5.25 -14.95 11.97
C VAL A 541 5.33 -15.53 10.56
N VAL A 542 4.24 -15.40 9.80
CA VAL A 542 4.15 -15.81 8.40
C VAL A 542 4.10 -14.55 7.53
N ALA A 543 5.04 -14.40 6.60
CA ALA A 543 5.00 -13.35 5.60
C ALA A 543 4.16 -13.76 4.40
N GLU A 544 3.17 -12.96 4.01
CA GLU A 544 2.23 -13.26 2.93
C GLU A 544 2.25 -12.20 1.82
N SER A 545 2.14 -12.64 0.56
CA SER A 545 2.15 -11.80 -0.65
C SER A 545 3.50 -11.09 -0.94
N GLY A 546 3.76 -10.83 -2.23
CA GLY A 546 4.89 -9.99 -2.65
C GLY A 546 6.28 -10.65 -2.59
N ILE A 547 6.34 -11.96 -2.38
CA ILE A 547 7.58 -12.72 -2.31
C ILE A 547 7.79 -13.39 -3.66
N GLU A 548 8.78 -12.94 -4.42
CA GLU A 548 9.00 -13.38 -5.80
C GLU A 548 10.34 -14.11 -5.99
N THR A 549 11.33 -13.71 -5.20
CA THR A 549 12.72 -14.09 -5.36
C THR A 549 13.33 -14.60 -4.06
N ARG A 550 14.43 -15.33 -4.19
CA ARG A 550 15.34 -15.66 -3.09
C ARG A 550 15.73 -14.44 -2.24
N ALA A 551 16.03 -13.30 -2.87
CA ALA A 551 16.45 -12.09 -2.16
C ALA A 551 15.35 -11.54 -1.23
N ASP A 552 14.08 -11.69 -1.61
CA ASP A 552 12.94 -11.31 -0.76
C ASP A 552 12.90 -12.18 0.50
N VAL A 553 13.12 -13.49 0.34
CA VAL A 553 13.17 -14.45 1.45
C VAL A 553 14.35 -14.16 2.38
N GLU A 554 15.53 -13.87 1.83
CA GLU A 554 16.72 -13.49 2.61
C GLU A 554 16.46 -12.23 3.45
N ARG A 555 15.85 -11.20 2.84
CA ARG A 555 15.46 -9.96 3.55
C ARG A 555 14.50 -10.21 4.70
N LEU A 556 13.54 -11.12 4.54
CA LEU A 556 12.60 -11.50 5.61
C LEU A 556 13.31 -12.32 6.71
N ALA A 557 14.23 -13.20 6.32
CA ALA A 557 15.02 -14.00 7.26
C ALA A 557 15.95 -13.14 8.13
N GLU A 558 16.50 -12.04 7.59
CA GLU A 558 17.33 -11.08 8.34
C GLU A 558 16.60 -10.47 9.55
N VAL A 559 15.28 -10.33 9.47
CA VAL A 559 14.44 -9.81 10.55
C VAL A 559 13.78 -10.91 11.39
N GLY A 560 14.20 -12.17 11.18
CA GLY A 560 13.77 -13.32 11.97
C GLY A 560 12.51 -14.02 11.49
N ILE A 561 11.96 -13.63 10.33
CA ILE A 561 10.79 -14.30 9.75
C ILE A 561 11.27 -15.56 9.01
N LYS A 562 10.76 -16.72 9.43
CA LYS A 562 11.19 -18.03 8.90
C LYS A 562 10.09 -18.76 8.11
N VAL A 563 8.88 -18.20 8.07
CA VAL A 563 7.73 -18.82 7.42
C VAL A 563 7.16 -17.86 6.38
N ILE A 564 6.91 -18.37 5.18
CA ILE A 564 6.37 -17.60 4.06
C ILE A 564 5.16 -18.31 3.45
N LEU A 565 4.18 -17.54 2.97
CA LEU A 565 3.06 -18.05 2.18
C LEU A 565 3.12 -17.45 0.77
N VAL A 566 3.29 -18.32 -0.22
CA VAL A 566 3.52 -17.92 -1.61
C VAL A 566 2.56 -18.65 -2.55
N GLY A 567 1.84 -17.88 -3.38
CA GLY A 567 0.90 -18.39 -4.38
C GLY A 567 1.23 -17.93 -5.79
N THR A 568 0.97 -16.66 -6.10
CA THR A 568 1.12 -16.08 -7.45
C THR A 568 2.45 -16.39 -8.11
N THR A 569 3.57 -16.27 -7.37
CA THR A 569 4.92 -16.56 -7.86
C THR A 569 5.07 -18.02 -8.27
N LEU A 570 4.53 -18.95 -7.49
CA LEU A 570 4.58 -20.38 -7.78
C LEU A 570 3.72 -20.71 -9.01
N MET A 571 2.52 -20.14 -9.09
CA MET A 571 1.58 -20.40 -10.18
C MET A 571 2.04 -19.85 -11.54
N LYS A 572 2.93 -18.85 -11.54
CA LYS A 572 3.53 -18.26 -12.75
C LYS A 572 4.89 -18.87 -13.13
N ALA A 573 5.47 -19.70 -12.27
CA ALA A 573 6.79 -20.26 -12.51
C ALA A 573 6.75 -21.24 -13.70
N SER A 574 7.77 -21.17 -14.58
CA SER A 574 7.94 -22.13 -15.68
C SER A 574 8.22 -23.54 -15.16
N ASP A 575 9.00 -23.64 -14.08
CA ASP A 575 9.18 -24.86 -13.29
C ASP A 575 8.92 -24.56 -11.82
N VAL A 576 7.78 -25.04 -11.35
CA VAL A 576 7.33 -24.80 -9.98
C VAL A 576 8.12 -25.60 -8.94
N SER A 577 8.69 -26.76 -9.29
CA SER A 577 9.55 -27.53 -8.38
C SER A 577 10.84 -26.78 -8.10
N VAL A 578 11.46 -26.21 -9.14
CA VAL A 578 12.66 -25.36 -9.01
C VAL A 578 12.34 -24.11 -8.19
N LYS A 579 11.21 -23.44 -8.45
CA LYS A 579 10.83 -22.23 -7.70
C LYS A 579 10.54 -22.52 -6.23
N VAL A 580 9.89 -23.64 -5.90
CA VAL A 580 9.71 -24.04 -4.49
C VAL A 580 11.06 -24.29 -3.81
N LYS A 581 11.98 -25.01 -4.46
CA LYS A 581 13.34 -25.25 -3.92
C LYS A 581 14.13 -23.95 -3.74
N GLU A 582 13.98 -22.99 -4.66
CA GLU A 582 14.59 -21.67 -4.56
C GLU A 582 14.14 -20.93 -3.29
N LEU A 583 12.84 -21.00 -2.96
CA LEU A 583 12.26 -20.28 -1.82
C LEU A 583 12.43 -21.04 -0.49
N CYS A 584 12.49 -22.38 -0.52
CA CYS A 584 12.68 -23.27 0.64
C CYS A 584 14.16 -23.39 1.09
N MET A 585 14.92 -22.31 1.06
CA MET A 585 16.36 -22.30 1.35
C MET A 585 16.71 -22.96 2.69
N SER A 586 17.84 -23.67 2.75
CA SER A 586 18.52 -23.91 4.03
C SER A 586 18.93 -22.57 4.64
N ILE A 587 18.76 -22.39 5.94
CA ILE A 587 19.27 -21.22 6.70
C ILE A 587 20.79 -21.38 6.85
N GLN A 588 21.52 -21.58 5.75
CA GLN A 588 22.95 -21.40 5.72
C GLN A 588 23.20 -19.91 5.59
N ARG A 589 23.61 -19.29 6.71
CA ARG A 589 24.08 -17.90 6.72
C ARG A 589 25.20 -17.76 5.72
N ILE A 590 25.05 -16.85 4.75
CA ILE A 590 26.21 -16.33 4.02
C ILE A 590 27.16 -15.77 5.08
N PRO A 591 28.40 -16.26 5.19
CA PRO A 591 29.30 -15.83 6.25
C PRO A 591 29.60 -14.34 6.09
N LYS A 592 29.71 -13.63 7.21
CA LYS A 592 30.24 -12.27 7.19
C LYS A 592 31.69 -12.29 6.73
N ILE A 593 32.11 -11.24 6.04
CA ILE A 593 33.41 -11.17 5.39
C ILE A 593 34.33 -10.24 6.16
N LYS A 594 35.46 -10.77 6.63
CA LYS A 594 36.57 -10.00 7.19
C LYS A 594 37.76 -9.98 6.25
N ILE A 595 38.28 -8.78 5.98
CA ILE A 595 39.54 -8.59 5.26
C ILE A 595 40.58 -8.02 6.23
N CYS A 596 41.62 -8.80 6.53
CA CYS A 596 42.64 -8.46 7.52
C CYS A 596 43.91 -7.87 6.89
N GLY A 597 44.74 -7.20 7.69
CA GLY A 597 46.06 -6.70 7.30
C GLY A 597 46.03 -5.39 6.54
N MET A 598 45.14 -4.45 6.92
CA MET A 598 45.14 -3.09 6.34
C MET A 598 46.34 -2.30 6.85
N THR A 599 47.15 -1.76 5.94
CA THR A 599 48.35 -0.96 6.27
C THR A 599 48.28 0.49 5.77
N ASN A 600 47.37 0.79 4.83
CA ASN A 600 47.31 2.09 4.17
C ASN A 600 45.88 2.50 3.82
N LYS A 601 45.67 3.81 3.69
CA LYS A 601 44.34 4.41 3.42
C LYS A 601 43.80 4.08 2.02
N LYS A 602 44.68 3.97 1.01
CA LYS A 602 44.30 3.75 -0.39
C LYS A 602 43.61 2.40 -0.59
N ASP A 603 44.24 1.33 -0.12
CA ASP A 603 43.69 -0.02 -0.22
C ASP A 603 42.40 -0.15 0.61
N THR A 604 42.42 0.41 1.82
CA THR A 604 41.25 0.41 2.71
C THR A 604 40.03 1.07 2.04
N LEU A 605 40.20 2.25 1.43
CA LEU A 605 39.13 2.95 0.71
C LEU A 605 38.56 2.15 -0.46
N ALA A 606 39.43 1.46 -1.20
CA ALA A 606 39.02 0.64 -2.33
C ALA A 606 38.21 -0.60 -1.86
N ILE A 607 38.66 -1.24 -0.77
CA ILE A 607 38.02 -2.43 -0.21
C ILE A 607 36.68 -2.10 0.45
N VAL A 608 36.56 -0.98 1.17
CA VAL A 608 35.30 -0.52 1.77
C VAL A 608 34.17 -0.42 0.74
N LYS A 609 34.47 -0.01 -0.50
CA LYS A 609 33.48 0.04 -1.60
C LYS A 609 32.93 -1.35 -1.99
N LEU A 610 33.68 -2.42 -1.73
CA LEU A 610 33.26 -3.81 -1.94
C LEU A 610 32.38 -4.34 -0.80
N LYS A 611 32.15 -3.52 0.25
CA LYS A 611 31.27 -3.75 1.39
C LYS A 611 31.61 -5.01 2.22
N PRO A 612 32.85 -5.22 2.69
CA PRO A 612 33.09 -6.25 3.71
C PRO A 612 32.41 -5.87 5.04
N ASP A 613 32.16 -6.85 5.90
CA ASP A 613 31.58 -6.65 7.23
C ASP A 613 32.62 -6.17 8.25
N TYR A 614 33.86 -6.64 8.09
CA TYR A 614 34.97 -6.36 9.01
C TYR A 614 36.26 -5.99 8.27
N LEU A 615 37.02 -5.05 8.85
CA LEU A 615 38.38 -4.70 8.41
C LEU A 615 39.37 -4.86 9.56
N GLY A 616 40.44 -5.61 9.33
CA GLY A 616 41.45 -5.93 10.34
C GLY A 616 42.73 -5.10 10.23
N PHE A 617 43.18 -4.52 11.35
CA PHE A 617 44.43 -3.79 11.52
C PHE A 617 45.34 -4.55 12.49
N ILE A 618 46.60 -4.78 12.11
CA ILE A 618 47.52 -5.60 12.91
C ILE A 618 48.47 -4.69 13.69
N PHE A 619 48.42 -4.77 15.02
CA PHE A 619 49.21 -3.94 15.94
C PHE A 619 50.43 -4.65 16.52
N ASP A 620 50.76 -5.85 16.03
CA ASP A 620 51.99 -6.59 16.32
C ASP A 620 53.16 -6.00 15.50
N SER A 621 54.13 -5.35 16.17
CA SER A 621 55.27 -4.70 15.52
C SER A 621 56.23 -5.66 14.82
N GLN A 622 56.14 -6.97 15.12
CA GLN A 622 56.92 -7.99 14.41
C GLN A 622 56.24 -8.44 13.10
N SER A 623 55.00 -8.02 12.85
CA SER A 623 54.27 -8.37 11.64
C SER A 623 54.73 -7.57 10.43
N LYS A 624 54.93 -8.24 9.29
CA LYS A 624 55.11 -7.58 7.97
C LYS A 624 53.89 -6.73 7.53
N ARG A 625 52.79 -6.79 8.29
CA ARG A 625 51.52 -6.08 8.07
C ARG A 625 51.20 -5.15 9.24
N TYR A 626 52.20 -4.79 10.03
CA TYR A 626 52.06 -3.85 11.13
C TYR A 626 51.54 -2.49 10.65
N ILE A 627 50.65 -1.88 11.43
CA ILE A 627 50.23 -0.50 11.25
C ILE A 627 50.37 0.25 12.57
N GLU A 628 50.93 1.45 12.50
CA GLU A 628 51.04 2.34 13.65
C GLU A 628 49.64 2.78 14.14
N PRO A 629 49.35 2.76 15.47
CA PRO A 629 48.03 3.13 15.99
C PRO A 629 47.51 4.49 15.53
N ARG A 630 48.40 5.48 15.35
CA ARG A 630 48.01 6.81 14.85
C ARG A 630 47.46 6.75 13.42
N LEU A 631 48.12 6.02 12.53
CA LEU A 631 47.67 5.84 11.15
C LEU A 631 46.36 5.04 11.08
N ALA A 632 46.21 3.99 11.90
CA ALA A 632 44.97 3.22 11.99
C ALA A 632 43.79 4.10 12.43
N ARG A 633 43.98 4.96 13.43
CA ARG A 633 42.98 5.95 13.87
C ARG A 633 42.53 6.86 12.72
N GLU A 634 43.46 7.41 11.95
CA GLU A 634 43.16 8.31 10.83
C GLU A 634 42.33 7.61 9.74
N ILE A 635 42.66 6.35 9.44
CA ILE A 635 41.91 5.53 8.48
C ILE A 635 40.50 5.26 9.01
N ILE A 636 40.37 4.75 10.25
CA ILE A 636 39.08 4.39 10.86
C ILE A 636 38.16 5.60 10.96
N TYR A 637 38.67 6.73 11.46
CA TYR A 637 37.90 7.98 11.56
C TYR A 637 37.38 8.44 10.19
N SER A 638 38.25 8.42 9.16
CA SER A 638 37.87 8.76 7.80
C SER A 638 36.79 7.82 7.24
N MET A 639 36.83 6.53 7.57
CA MET A 639 35.82 5.56 7.11
C MET A 639 34.49 5.76 7.82
N ARG A 640 34.48 5.91 9.15
CA ARG A 640 33.24 6.13 9.91
C ARG A 640 32.51 7.40 9.45
N LYS A 641 33.25 8.50 9.22
CA LYS A 641 32.66 9.76 8.72
C LYS A 641 31.97 9.60 7.36
N LYS A 642 32.51 8.76 6.47
CA LYS A 642 32.00 8.60 5.10
C LYS A 642 30.97 7.47 4.94
N HIS A 643 31.04 6.43 5.76
CA HIS A 643 30.26 5.20 5.59
C HIS A 643 29.36 4.85 6.78
N GLY A 644 29.39 5.64 7.86
CA GLY A 644 28.64 5.37 9.09
C GLY A 644 29.10 4.09 9.79
N ASN A 645 28.20 3.47 10.55
CA ASN A 645 28.46 2.21 11.29
C ASN A 645 28.26 0.95 10.43
N ARG A 646 28.49 1.03 9.11
CA ARG A 646 28.27 -0.09 8.18
C ARG A 646 29.39 -1.13 8.18
N ILE A 647 30.55 -0.83 8.75
CA ILE A 647 31.73 -1.71 8.79
C ILE A 647 32.29 -1.71 10.21
N ASN A 648 32.65 -2.89 10.70
CA ASN A 648 33.29 -3.06 12.00
C ASN A 648 34.81 -3.12 11.85
N PHE A 649 35.54 -2.49 12.77
CA PHE A 649 36.99 -2.42 12.76
C PHE A 649 37.58 -3.33 13.84
N VAL A 650 38.47 -4.22 13.40
CA VAL A 650 39.10 -5.25 14.23
C VAL A 650 40.56 -4.91 14.44
N GLY A 651 41.01 -4.79 15.69
CA GLY A 651 42.43 -4.71 16.02
C GLY A 651 42.98 -6.09 16.35
N VAL A 652 44.11 -6.48 15.74
CA VAL A 652 44.77 -7.77 15.96
C VAL A 652 46.02 -7.57 16.81
N PHE A 653 46.08 -8.28 17.94
CA PHE A 653 47.13 -8.17 18.96
C PHE A 653 47.78 -9.54 19.18
N VAL A 654 49.06 -9.54 19.56
CA VAL A 654 49.84 -10.77 19.81
C VAL A 654 50.67 -10.56 21.08
N ASN A 655 50.24 -11.15 22.19
CA ASN A 655 50.96 -11.15 23.48
C ASN A 655 51.38 -9.76 23.97
N GLN A 656 50.58 -8.74 23.68
CA GLN A 656 50.88 -7.36 24.08
C GLN A 656 50.42 -7.12 25.52
N ASP A 657 51.04 -6.15 26.19
CA ASP A 657 50.60 -5.72 27.52
C ASP A 657 49.16 -5.18 27.49
N ILE A 658 48.35 -5.53 28.50
CA ILE A 658 46.93 -5.15 28.59
C ILE A 658 46.74 -3.64 28.53
N ASN A 659 47.62 -2.85 29.16
CA ASN A 659 47.51 -1.39 29.14
C ASN A 659 47.80 -0.82 27.75
N LYS A 660 48.74 -1.43 27.02
CA LYS A 660 49.00 -1.08 25.62
C LYS A 660 47.80 -1.39 24.73
N VAL A 661 47.16 -2.55 24.90
CA VAL A 661 45.93 -2.91 24.17
C VAL A 661 44.82 -1.91 24.47
N LYS A 662 44.58 -1.59 25.75
CA LYS A 662 43.61 -0.59 26.20
C LYS A 662 43.84 0.78 25.55
N GLN A 663 45.09 1.25 25.51
CA GLN A 663 45.44 2.52 24.91
C GLN A 663 45.11 2.53 23.40
N ILE A 664 45.41 1.45 22.69
CA ILE A 664 45.14 1.33 21.25
C ILE A 664 43.63 1.29 20.98
N ILE A 665 42.84 0.55 21.78
CA ILE A 665 41.37 0.52 21.69
C ILE A 665 40.81 1.94 21.77
N LYS A 666 41.21 2.69 22.82
CA LYS A 666 40.75 4.07 23.04
C LYS A 666 41.19 5.00 21.91
N THR A 667 42.40 4.81 21.40
CA THR A 667 42.96 5.66 20.34
C THR A 667 42.25 5.45 19.00
N CYS A 668 41.95 4.20 18.65
CA CYS A 668 41.46 3.84 17.33
C CYS A 668 39.92 3.73 17.22
N GLY A 669 39.21 3.53 18.33
CA GLY A 669 37.77 3.30 18.32
C GLY A 669 37.38 1.98 17.64
N LEU A 670 38.04 0.90 18.05
CA LEU A 670 37.83 -0.46 17.54
C LEU A 670 36.50 -1.04 18.04
N ASP A 671 35.82 -1.82 17.20
CA ASP A 671 34.60 -2.55 17.58
C ASP A 671 34.93 -3.96 18.12
N VAL A 672 36.10 -4.48 17.72
CA VAL A 672 36.56 -5.83 18.05
C VAL A 672 38.06 -5.86 18.34
N VAL A 673 38.46 -6.63 19.35
CA VAL A 673 39.84 -6.98 19.68
C VAL A 673 40.06 -8.45 19.40
N GLN A 674 40.91 -8.77 18.44
CA GLN A 674 41.32 -10.12 18.09
C GLN A 674 42.67 -10.45 18.71
N LEU A 675 42.68 -11.36 19.67
CA LEU A 675 43.89 -11.88 20.32
C LEU A 675 44.40 -13.10 19.56
N HIS A 676 45.61 -12.99 19.03
CA HIS A 676 46.18 -13.96 18.08
C HIS A 676 47.46 -14.63 18.60
N GLY A 677 47.85 -14.36 19.84
CA GLY A 677 49.00 -14.99 20.52
C GLY A 677 48.61 -16.13 21.45
N GLU A 678 49.31 -16.23 22.57
CA GLU A 678 49.15 -17.20 23.66
C GLU A 678 48.44 -16.56 24.88
N GLU A 679 47.64 -15.51 24.66
CA GLU A 679 46.92 -14.83 25.73
C GLU A 679 45.96 -15.80 26.45
N THR A 680 46.09 -15.90 27.77
CA THR A 680 45.36 -16.87 28.62
C THR A 680 43.91 -16.44 28.89
N PRO A 681 43.01 -17.33 29.35
CA PRO A 681 41.66 -16.95 29.77
C PRO A 681 41.64 -15.84 30.83
N LYS A 682 42.62 -15.84 31.75
CA LYS A 682 42.80 -14.76 32.74
C LYS A 682 43.09 -13.41 32.08
N TYR A 683 43.95 -13.39 31.06
CA TYR A 683 44.23 -12.17 30.29
C TYR A 683 42.95 -11.61 29.65
N ILE A 684 42.13 -12.47 29.02
CA ILE A 684 40.87 -12.08 28.38
C ILE A 684 39.89 -11.51 29.40
N PHE A 685 39.76 -12.17 30.54
CA PHE A 685 38.89 -11.73 31.63
C PHE A 685 39.28 -10.33 32.15
N GLU A 686 40.56 -10.11 32.42
CA GLU A 686 41.07 -8.80 32.86
C GLU A 686 40.86 -7.72 31.78
N LEU A 687 41.11 -8.05 30.51
CA LEU A 687 40.88 -7.13 29.40
C LEU A 687 39.40 -6.74 29.27
N LYS A 688 38.46 -7.70 29.40
CA LYS A 688 37.00 -7.44 29.44
C LYS A 688 36.64 -6.53 30.60
N LYS A 689 37.16 -6.81 31.80
CA LYS A 689 36.90 -5.99 33.00
C LYS A 689 37.31 -4.53 32.80
N ILE A 690 38.44 -4.30 32.14
CA ILE A 690 38.97 -2.95 31.87
C ILE A 690 38.21 -2.24 30.74
N CYS A 691 37.71 -2.98 29.74
CA CYS A 691 36.99 -2.42 28.59
C CYS A 691 35.47 -2.28 28.81
N LYS A 692 34.90 -2.83 29.88
CA LYS A 692 33.44 -2.89 30.13
C LYS A 692 32.72 -3.68 29.02
N LYS A 693 31.65 -3.14 28.41
CA LYS A 693 30.79 -3.86 27.44
C LYS A 693 31.34 -3.89 26.00
N GLU A 694 32.29 -3.04 25.64
CA GLU A 694 32.86 -2.95 24.28
C GLU A 694 34.36 -2.60 24.33
N PRO A 695 35.18 -3.05 23.37
CA PRO A 695 34.86 -3.87 22.19
C PRO A 695 34.63 -5.36 22.48
N LYS A 696 34.09 -6.10 21.50
CA LYS A 696 34.05 -7.58 21.57
C LYS A 696 35.45 -8.15 21.54
N ILE A 697 35.69 -9.25 22.24
CA ILE A 697 36.98 -9.94 22.28
C ILE A 697 36.90 -11.27 21.53
N TRP A 698 37.68 -11.40 20.47
CA TRP A 698 37.85 -12.64 19.73
C TRP A 698 39.17 -13.30 20.12
N LYS A 699 39.17 -14.63 20.26
CA LYS A 699 40.38 -15.41 20.53
C LYS A 699 40.69 -16.33 19.36
N THR A 700 41.91 -16.24 18.84
CA THR A 700 42.41 -17.19 17.84
C THR A 700 42.94 -18.45 18.52
N VAL A 701 42.57 -19.60 17.96
CA VAL A 701 43.11 -20.92 18.30
C VAL A 701 43.70 -21.54 17.02
N ILE A 702 44.97 -21.92 17.08
CA ILE A 702 45.64 -22.59 15.97
C ILE A 702 45.30 -24.08 16.01
N ILE A 703 44.73 -24.60 14.91
CA ILE A 703 44.34 -26.01 14.77
C ILE A 703 45.26 -26.67 13.73
N LYS A 704 46.11 -27.59 14.19
CA LYS A 704 46.96 -28.43 13.32
C LYS A 704 46.60 -29.91 13.42
N THR A 705 46.02 -30.32 14.54
CA THR A 705 45.63 -31.71 14.86
C THR A 705 44.25 -31.74 15.51
N ARG A 706 43.60 -32.91 15.55
CA ARG A 706 42.31 -33.07 16.26
C ARG A 706 42.43 -32.78 17.77
N ALA A 707 43.60 -33.02 18.37
CA ALA A 707 43.85 -32.76 19.79
C ALA A 707 43.81 -31.25 20.13
N ASP A 708 44.19 -30.38 19.18
CA ASP A 708 44.18 -28.93 19.38
C ASP A 708 42.79 -28.36 19.68
N LYS A 709 41.71 -29.07 19.30
CA LYS A 709 40.33 -28.67 19.59
C LYS A 709 40.04 -28.55 21.08
N GLN A 710 40.74 -29.32 21.91
CA GLN A 710 40.57 -29.22 23.37
C GLN A 710 40.96 -27.84 23.90
N LYS A 711 41.81 -27.08 23.17
CA LYS A 711 42.19 -25.71 23.52
C LYS A 711 41.01 -24.74 23.42
N ILE A 712 40.03 -25.00 22.54
CA ILE A 712 38.85 -24.15 22.35
C ILE A 712 38.05 -24.03 23.64
N ARG A 713 37.84 -25.16 24.35
CA ARG A 713 37.05 -25.23 25.58
C ARG A 713 37.52 -24.25 26.65
N LYS A 714 38.82 -23.94 26.71
CA LYS A 714 39.41 -23.01 27.69
C LYS A 714 38.91 -21.56 27.52
N TYR A 715 38.36 -21.21 26.35
CA TYR A 715 38.05 -19.84 25.99
C TYR A 715 36.55 -19.59 25.76
N LEU A 716 35.71 -20.62 25.72
CA LEU A 716 34.27 -20.49 25.41
C LEU A 716 33.53 -19.57 26.37
N ASP A 717 33.91 -19.55 27.65
CA ASP A 717 33.23 -18.73 28.68
C ASP A 717 33.77 -17.29 28.77
N VAL A 718 34.94 -17.02 28.17
CA VAL A 718 35.63 -15.72 28.32
C VAL A 718 35.72 -14.93 27.02
N ALA A 719 35.82 -15.57 25.85
CA ALA A 719 35.85 -14.91 24.56
C ALA A 719 34.43 -14.73 24.01
N ASP A 720 34.18 -13.66 23.26
CA ASP A 720 32.87 -13.45 22.63
C ASP A 720 32.69 -14.30 21.36
N GLN A 721 33.80 -14.60 20.67
CA GLN A 721 33.84 -15.51 19.50
C GLN A 721 35.22 -16.19 19.38
N ILE A 722 35.25 -17.39 18.82
CA ILE A 722 36.48 -18.14 18.57
C ILE A 722 36.85 -18.14 17.08
N LEU A 723 38.11 -17.82 16.78
CA LEU A 723 38.67 -17.87 15.45
C LEU A 723 39.58 -19.08 15.30
N LEU A 724 39.32 -19.93 14.30
CA LEU A 724 40.17 -21.07 13.97
C LEU A 724 41.12 -20.70 12.82
N ASP A 725 42.42 -20.93 13.01
CA ASP A 725 43.46 -20.64 12.02
C ASP A 725 44.41 -21.84 11.84
N ALA A 726 45.03 -21.96 10.67
CA ALA A 726 46.09 -22.92 10.36
C ALA A 726 47.47 -22.51 10.93
N GLY A 727 47.63 -21.24 11.34
CA GLY A 727 48.83 -20.70 11.99
C GLY A 727 49.63 -19.69 11.14
N LYS A 728 50.51 -18.91 11.78
CA LYS A 728 51.23 -17.78 11.16
C LYS A 728 52.06 -18.19 9.93
N GLY A 729 51.94 -17.41 8.84
CA GLY A 729 53.03 -17.15 7.88
C GLY A 729 53.24 -18.10 6.70
N SER A 730 52.57 -19.25 6.61
CA SER A 730 52.93 -20.27 5.61
C SER A 730 52.12 -20.27 4.30
N GLY A 731 50.99 -19.53 4.24
CA GLY A 731 50.08 -19.61 3.10
C GLY A 731 49.36 -20.96 2.97
N LYS A 732 49.56 -21.89 3.90
CA LYS A 732 48.87 -23.18 3.96
C LYS A 732 47.40 -22.97 4.36
N SER A 733 46.51 -23.64 3.64
CA SER A 733 45.08 -23.67 3.95
C SER A 733 44.82 -24.54 5.19
N ILE A 734 43.84 -24.15 5.98
CA ILE A 734 43.33 -24.99 7.07
C ILE A 734 42.86 -26.34 6.53
N ASP A 735 43.21 -27.43 7.23
CA ASP A 735 42.72 -28.76 6.90
C ASP A 735 41.25 -28.86 7.30
N ILE A 736 40.38 -28.82 6.28
CA ILE A 736 38.91 -28.86 6.42
C ILE A 736 38.46 -30.14 7.15
N SER A 737 39.19 -31.25 7.02
CA SER A 737 38.84 -32.51 7.68
C SER A 737 38.88 -32.39 9.20
N LEU A 738 39.65 -31.44 9.73
CA LEU A 738 39.74 -31.16 11.16
C LEU A 738 38.54 -30.35 11.65
N ILE A 739 37.78 -29.66 10.81
CA ILE A 739 36.67 -28.77 11.22
C ILE A 739 35.33 -29.16 10.59
N LYS A 740 35.28 -30.32 9.94
CA LYS A 740 34.09 -30.87 9.32
C LYS A 740 33.00 -31.12 10.38
N ASN A 741 31.76 -30.68 10.09
CA ASN A 741 30.57 -30.81 10.94
C ASN A 741 30.57 -30.02 12.26
N GLU A 742 31.44 -29.01 12.41
CA GLU A 742 31.44 -28.14 13.60
C GLU A 742 30.88 -26.75 13.30
N SER A 743 30.20 -26.16 14.27
CA SER A 743 29.81 -24.74 14.23
C SER A 743 31.04 -23.90 14.51
N VAL A 744 31.54 -23.20 13.49
CA VAL A 744 32.73 -22.36 13.58
C VAL A 744 32.29 -20.89 13.59
N ASP A 745 32.64 -20.13 14.64
CA ASP A 745 32.29 -18.69 14.67
C ASP A 745 33.04 -17.94 13.57
N ILE A 746 34.36 -18.14 13.51
CA ILE A 746 35.23 -17.47 12.55
C ILE A 746 36.28 -18.44 12.00
N LEU A 747 36.40 -18.48 10.68
CA LEU A 747 37.38 -19.33 9.99
C LEU A 747 38.42 -18.46 9.28
N ALA A 748 39.70 -18.77 9.51
CA ALA A 748 40.85 -18.16 8.86
C ALA A 748 41.84 -19.24 8.39
N GLY A 749 43.01 -18.82 7.90
CA GLY A 749 44.09 -19.72 7.51
C GLY A 749 44.10 -20.07 6.01
N GLY A 750 44.85 -19.29 5.23
CA GLY A 750 45.06 -19.55 3.80
C GLY A 750 43.82 -19.45 2.93
N LEU A 751 42.79 -18.71 3.35
CA LEU A 751 41.56 -18.47 2.57
C LEU A 751 41.83 -17.53 1.40
N GLY A 752 41.45 -17.94 0.19
CA GLY A 752 41.65 -17.22 -1.05
C GLY A 752 40.56 -17.53 -2.07
N VAL A 753 40.68 -16.94 -3.26
CA VAL A 753 39.72 -17.13 -4.36
C VAL A 753 39.64 -18.63 -4.72
N GLU A 754 40.77 -19.32 -4.70
CA GLU A 754 40.96 -20.71 -5.13
C GLU A 754 40.26 -21.78 -4.27
N ASN A 755 40.02 -21.52 -2.98
CA ASN A 755 39.55 -22.56 -2.05
C ASN A 755 38.26 -22.20 -1.31
N ILE A 756 37.80 -20.96 -1.39
CA ILE A 756 36.66 -20.50 -0.58
C ILE A 756 35.36 -21.24 -0.87
N GLU A 757 35.07 -21.56 -2.13
CA GLU A 757 33.86 -22.31 -2.50
C GLU A 757 33.86 -23.72 -1.88
N LYS A 758 35.00 -24.42 -1.97
CA LYS A 758 35.15 -25.76 -1.36
C LYS A 758 34.93 -25.70 0.16
N ILE A 759 35.46 -24.67 0.81
CA ILE A 759 35.33 -24.47 2.26
C ILE A 759 33.88 -24.18 2.64
N LEU A 760 33.19 -23.29 1.93
CA LEU A 760 31.79 -22.97 2.20
C LEU A 760 30.83 -24.13 1.88
N ASN A 761 31.21 -25.01 0.95
CA ASN A 761 30.44 -26.23 0.67
C ASN A 761 30.63 -27.33 1.72
N THR A 762 31.65 -27.23 2.57
CA THR A 762 32.02 -28.29 3.55
C THR A 762 31.93 -27.84 5.00
N THR A 763 31.82 -26.54 5.24
CA THR A 763 31.78 -25.90 6.56
C THR A 763 30.81 -24.71 6.52
N SER A 764 30.25 -24.35 7.67
CA SER A 764 29.29 -23.24 7.78
C SER A 764 29.79 -22.16 8.76
N PRO A 765 30.91 -21.46 8.46
CA PRO A 765 31.45 -20.48 9.38
C PRO A 765 30.52 -19.27 9.53
N GLY A 766 30.44 -18.66 10.71
CA GLY A 766 29.72 -17.39 10.89
C GLY A 766 30.41 -16.21 10.22
N ILE A 767 31.75 -16.21 10.21
CA ILE A 767 32.62 -15.20 9.61
C ILE A 767 33.79 -15.90 8.91
N ILE A 768 34.20 -15.38 7.75
CA ILE A 768 35.44 -15.78 7.08
C ILE A 768 36.46 -14.64 7.14
N ASP A 769 37.72 -14.96 7.44
CA ASP A 769 38.82 -14.01 7.55
C ASP A 769 39.93 -14.31 6.53
N ALA A 770 40.08 -13.41 5.56
CA ALA A 770 41.09 -13.54 4.50
C ALA A 770 42.15 -12.43 4.59
N ASN A 771 43.41 -12.82 4.32
CA ASN A 771 44.55 -11.91 4.43
C ASN A 771 45.55 -12.08 3.28
N SER A 772 46.52 -13.01 3.42
CA SER A 772 47.71 -13.08 2.56
C SER A 772 47.44 -13.51 1.12
N LYS A 773 46.43 -14.35 0.88
CA LYS A 773 46.03 -14.79 -0.48
C LYS A 773 45.37 -13.68 -1.30
N LEU A 774 45.07 -12.53 -0.70
CA LEU A 774 44.44 -11.38 -1.34
C LEU A 774 45.42 -10.19 -1.50
N GLU A 775 46.73 -10.46 -1.43
CA GLU A 775 47.79 -9.45 -1.47
C GLU A 775 48.64 -9.54 -2.74
N LEU A 776 49.22 -8.41 -3.15
CA LEU A 776 50.32 -8.37 -4.12
C LEU A 776 51.67 -8.62 -3.42
N SER A 777 51.81 -8.03 -2.23
CA SER A 777 52.95 -8.18 -1.32
C SER A 777 52.43 -7.99 0.11
N PRO A 778 53.13 -8.46 1.16
CA PRO A 778 52.66 -8.30 2.54
C PRO A 778 52.22 -6.85 2.83
N GLY A 779 50.96 -6.68 3.23
CA GLY A 779 50.38 -5.37 3.56
C GLY A 779 49.81 -4.58 2.39
N LYS A 780 49.99 -5.01 1.14
CA LYS A 780 49.46 -4.35 -0.07
C LYS A 780 48.40 -5.23 -0.74
N LYS A 781 47.14 -4.80 -0.70
CA LYS A 781 46.01 -5.64 -1.17
C LYS A 781 45.85 -5.61 -2.69
N ASN A 782 45.54 -6.77 -3.27
CA ASN A 782 45.12 -6.86 -4.66
C ASN A 782 43.59 -6.68 -4.72
N ILE A 783 43.14 -5.48 -5.08
CA ILE A 783 41.70 -5.13 -5.10
C ILE A 783 40.88 -6.04 -6.02
N SER A 784 41.46 -6.49 -7.14
CA SER A 784 40.78 -7.43 -8.03
C SER A 784 40.59 -8.80 -7.39
N LEU A 785 41.58 -9.31 -6.64
CA LEU A 785 41.44 -10.57 -5.91
C LEU A 785 40.45 -10.44 -4.75
N VAL A 786 40.47 -9.34 -4.01
CA VAL A 786 39.49 -9.08 -2.94
C VAL A 786 38.07 -9.04 -3.51
N LYS A 787 37.85 -8.37 -4.65
CA LYS A 787 36.55 -8.34 -5.34
C LYS A 787 36.10 -9.75 -5.73
N LYS A 788 36.95 -10.53 -6.40
CA LYS A 788 36.63 -11.92 -6.79
C LYS A 788 36.32 -12.80 -5.58
N PHE A 789 37.07 -12.63 -4.49
CA PHE A 789 36.85 -13.37 -3.25
C PHE A 789 35.48 -13.06 -2.64
N ILE A 790 35.15 -11.77 -2.47
CA ILE A 790 33.84 -11.33 -1.95
C ILE A 790 32.70 -11.82 -2.85
N GLU A 791 32.86 -11.73 -4.16
CA GLU A 791 31.88 -12.23 -5.13
C GLU A 791 31.68 -13.74 -5.00
N ARG A 792 32.75 -14.55 -4.86
CA ARG A 792 32.61 -16.00 -4.68
C ARG A 792 31.87 -16.34 -3.40
N VAL A 793 32.25 -15.71 -2.28
CA VAL A 793 31.57 -15.92 -0.98
C VAL A 793 30.08 -15.65 -1.08
N ARG A 794 29.72 -14.53 -1.71
CA ARG A 794 28.31 -14.12 -1.90
C ARG A 794 27.58 -14.92 -2.98
N LYS A 795 28.30 -15.59 -3.89
CA LYS A 795 27.72 -16.40 -4.97
C LYS A 795 27.51 -17.87 -4.60
N THR A 796 28.22 -18.39 -3.59
CA THR A 796 28.06 -19.78 -3.16
C THR A 796 26.59 -20.05 -2.82
N LYS A 797 25.98 -20.94 -3.62
CA LYS A 797 24.54 -21.14 -3.81
C LYS A 797 23.90 -21.96 -2.71
#